data_AF-A0AAE0MH94-F1
#
_entry.id   AF-A0AAE0MH94-F1
#
_cell.length_a   1.000
_cell.length_b   1.000
_cell.length_c   1.000
_cell.angle_alpha   90.00
_cell.angle_beta   90.00
_cell.angle_gamma   90.00
#
_symmetry.space_group_name_H-M   'P 1'
#
loop_
_entity.id
_entity.type
_entity.pdbx_description
1 polymer ?
#
loop_
_entity_poly.entity_id
_entity_poly.type
_entity_poly.pdbx_seq_one_letter_code
_entity_poly.pdbx_strand_id
1 'polypeptide(L)'
;MAGYSQPLSFSERRGSMFNDELSLNTHNVKMSQQRPRGPPTPSMSTPAADFDQQVTGSPPPPPTPAASPGPSHAQPNWNAAENEDELYLAELRQQFLQSNNQQRTRMLADLLSLCTSQQLSFVHQFVSPLLKKDPFTSLPDELCLRILSFIDDPKVLARASQVSRRWRDLLSDDMTWKNLCVKHDYQRRLSEAQSSMQLPAPIRPDVYPLGNQNGSSTSHSFPGALPPHELPTTSSFNFSASATQIPTVQPRFKSYKSHFKQRYLVDAAWRTGGRNITKNITQDGGVVTSLHLTSKYIIVALDNAKIHLFDTEGNALRVLQGHVMGVWAMVPWDDILVSGGCDRDVRVWDLTTGNCLHTLRGHTSTVRCLKMSDANTAISGSRDTTLRIWDIKTGLCRNVLVGHQASVRCLEIKGDIVVSGSYDTTAKVWSISEGRCLHTLQGHYSQIYAIAFDGFRVATGSLDTSVRIWNATTGECQAVLQGHTSLVGQLQMRGGTLVTGGSDGSVRVWSLERFCPIHRLAAHDNSVTSLQFDDTRVVSGGSDGRVKVWDLRTGHLVRELIAQGEAVWRVAFEDEKCVAMALRNSRTVMEVWSFSPPEEVLQERPTSLPPSFLDAPVPEQSSGVRASLLPKHIAKLSTLPCLASHCLASSCLALARSAITTTMFSRAARLTRAVPARAAPRAPIPSLVAARRNVTTNAASAQVNSAVPQSDEEPFEVTLSDESFETYELDPPSYTMEVTKKELKQMYHDMVVIRQMEMAADRLYKEKKIRGFCHLSTGQEAVAVGIEHAIQKTDDLITAYRCHGYAYMRGATVRSIIGELLGRREGISYGKGGSMHMFTKGFYGGNGIVGAQVPVGAGLAFAQKYTGGKKATVILYGDGASNQGQVFEAFNMAKLWKLPALFGCENNKYGMGTSAARSSALTDYYKRGQYIPGLKVNGMDVLAVKAAVKHGKQWTEDGNGPMVLEYVTYRYGGHSMSDPGTTYRTREEIQRMRSTNDPIAGLKQHILDWGVAQEDELKAIDKEARSHVNEECAIAEAMAHPEATPKILFEDIYVPGSEPQFIRGRTLDENFYFN
;
A
#
# COMPACT_ATOMS: atom_id res chain seq x y z
N MET A 1 -27.98 -58.58 -17.66
CA MET A 1 -29.03 -57.58 -17.98
C MET A 1 -28.51 -56.26 -17.43
N ALA A 2 -28.19 -55.25 -18.24
CA ALA A 2 -29.06 -54.47 -19.13
C ALA A 2 -30.07 -53.62 -18.32
N GLY A 3 -30.04 -52.29 -18.38
CA GLY A 3 -29.09 -51.39 -19.07
C GLY A 3 -29.20 -49.94 -18.56
N TYR A 4 -28.20 -49.10 -18.86
CA TYR A 4 -28.12 -47.70 -18.40
C TYR A 4 -27.97 -46.73 -19.58
N SER A 5 -28.66 -45.59 -19.51
CA SER A 5 -28.48 -44.44 -20.42
C SER A 5 -28.75 -43.13 -19.65
N GLN A 6 -27.85 -42.14 -19.81
CA GLN A 6 -27.92 -40.84 -19.12
C GLN A 6 -28.85 -39.84 -19.85
N PRO A 7 -29.43 -38.85 -19.15
CA PRO A 7 -29.82 -37.57 -19.74
C PRO A 7 -28.62 -36.59 -19.80
N LEU A 8 -28.64 -35.66 -20.77
CA LEU A 8 -27.51 -34.81 -21.16
C LEU A 8 -27.49 -33.41 -20.50
N SER A 9 -26.39 -32.69 -20.76
CA SER A 9 -26.04 -31.38 -20.18
C SER A 9 -26.85 -30.20 -20.76
N PHE A 10 -26.81 -29.07 -20.06
CA PHE A 10 -27.63 -27.86 -20.29
C PHE A 10 -27.16 -26.98 -21.49
N SER A 11 -26.27 -27.48 -22.35
CA SER A 11 -25.66 -26.72 -23.45
C SER A 11 -26.55 -26.57 -24.71
N GLU A 12 -27.71 -27.23 -24.77
CA GLU A 12 -28.60 -27.25 -25.94
C GLU A 12 -29.96 -26.59 -25.64
N ARG A 13 -30.04 -25.25 -25.63
CA ARG A 13 -31.36 -24.56 -25.64
C ARG A 13 -31.43 -23.11 -26.11
N ARG A 14 -31.05 -22.83 -27.38
CA ARG A 14 -31.83 -21.99 -28.34
C ARG A 14 -31.08 -21.77 -29.67
N GLY A 15 -31.84 -21.75 -30.77
CA GLY A 15 -31.40 -21.38 -32.11
C GLY A 15 -32.62 -21.26 -33.05
N SER A 16 -32.40 -20.72 -34.26
CA SER A 16 -33.42 -20.33 -35.26
C SER A 16 -34.26 -19.08 -34.86
N MET A 17 -34.75 -18.24 -35.78
CA MET A 17 -35.09 -18.47 -37.20
C MET A 17 -34.74 -17.31 -38.18
N PHE A 18 -34.27 -17.68 -39.39
CA PHE A 18 -34.18 -16.99 -40.71
C PHE A 18 -33.57 -15.54 -40.80
N ASN A 19 -32.70 -15.14 -41.76
CA ASN A 19 -32.60 -15.30 -43.25
C ASN A 19 -33.71 -14.53 -44.03
N ASP A 20 -33.50 -13.79 -45.13
CA ASP A 20 -32.33 -13.37 -45.97
C ASP A 20 -32.70 -12.03 -46.69
N GLU A 21 -31.91 -11.31 -47.52
CA GLU A 21 -30.59 -11.54 -48.16
C GLU A 21 -29.67 -10.27 -47.99
N LEU A 22 -28.95 -9.59 -48.91
CA LEU A 22 -28.66 -9.62 -50.38
C LEU A 22 -27.24 -9.00 -50.62
N SER A 23 -26.78 -8.83 -51.89
CA SER A 23 -25.35 -8.67 -52.24
C SER A 23 -24.87 -7.31 -52.80
N LEU A 24 -23.57 -7.01 -52.58
CA LEU A 24 -22.61 -6.27 -53.43
C LEU A 24 -22.92 -4.83 -53.91
N ASN A 25 -22.09 -3.85 -53.49
CA ASN A 25 -21.05 -3.26 -54.37
C ASN A 25 -20.15 -2.19 -53.69
N THR A 26 -19.04 -1.83 -54.36
CA THR A 26 -18.07 -0.81 -53.90
C THR A 26 -18.31 0.56 -54.55
N HIS A 27 -18.01 1.66 -53.83
CA HIS A 27 -17.05 2.69 -54.28
C HIS A 27 -16.85 3.86 -53.29
N ASN A 28 -15.75 4.61 -53.50
CA ASN A 28 -15.49 5.92 -52.88
C ASN A 28 -16.36 7.01 -53.52
N VAL A 29 -16.58 8.13 -52.81
CA VAL A 29 -16.25 9.50 -53.28
C VAL A 29 -16.48 10.54 -52.16
N LYS A 30 -15.66 11.60 -52.13
CA LYS A 30 -15.91 12.82 -51.33
C LYS A 30 -16.71 13.82 -52.16
N MET A 31 -17.68 14.51 -51.58
CA MET A 31 -17.80 15.96 -51.79
C MET A 31 -18.66 16.67 -50.75
N SER A 32 -18.43 17.98 -50.61
CA SER A 32 -19.20 18.92 -49.81
C SER A 32 -20.13 19.75 -50.71
N GLN A 33 -21.20 20.32 -50.14
CA GLN A 33 -21.73 21.60 -50.61
C GLN A 33 -22.51 22.36 -49.52
N GLN A 34 -22.71 23.66 -49.75
CA GLN A 34 -23.26 24.64 -48.80
C GLN A 34 -24.61 25.18 -49.31
N ARG A 35 -25.43 25.76 -48.40
CA ARG A 35 -26.26 27.00 -48.54
C ARG A 35 -27.38 27.04 -47.47
N PRO A 36 -28.01 28.20 -47.20
CA PRO A 36 -27.51 29.58 -47.16
C PRO A 36 -27.88 30.29 -45.81
N ARG A 37 -27.61 31.60 -45.67
CA ARG A 37 -28.03 32.43 -44.51
C ARG A 37 -29.31 33.23 -44.77
N GLY A 38 -30.02 33.57 -43.69
CA GLY A 38 -31.06 34.62 -43.62
C GLY A 38 -30.64 35.82 -42.73
N PRO A 39 -31.44 36.92 -42.70
CA PRO A 39 -31.06 38.23 -42.14
C PRO A 39 -31.45 38.45 -40.63
N PRO A 40 -31.12 39.60 -39.98
CA PRO A 40 -30.71 39.59 -38.57
C PRO A 40 -31.48 40.50 -37.57
N THR A 41 -31.04 40.46 -36.29
CA THR A 41 -31.24 41.44 -35.17
C THR A 41 -32.64 41.54 -34.54
N PRO A 42 -32.77 42.03 -33.27
CA PRO A 42 -31.77 42.62 -32.37
C PRO A 42 -31.45 41.77 -31.11
N SER A 43 -30.60 42.29 -30.22
CA SER A 43 -30.04 41.60 -29.04
C SER A 43 -30.35 42.30 -27.72
N MET A 44 -30.52 41.53 -26.63
CA MET A 44 -29.90 41.82 -25.33
C MET A 44 -29.79 40.56 -24.45
N SER A 45 -28.94 40.65 -23.43
CA SER A 45 -28.37 39.56 -22.61
C SER A 45 -29.34 38.57 -21.94
N THR A 46 -28.89 37.31 -21.80
CA THR A 46 -29.46 36.26 -20.94
C THR A 46 -28.29 35.48 -20.29
N PRO A 47 -28.39 34.96 -19.05
CA PRO A 47 -27.24 34.37 -18.35
C PRO A 47 -26.72 33.07 -18.98
N ALA A 48 -25.43 32.79 -18.79
CA ALA A 48 -24.82 31.54 -19.22
C ALA A 48 -25.18 30.38 -18.29
N ALA A 49 -25.49 29.22 -18.87
CA ALA A 49 -25.64 27.94 -18.19
C ALA A 49 -24.47 27.01 -18.52
N ASP A 50 -24.09 26.19 -17.54
CA ASP A 50 -23.40 24.90 -17.63
C ASP A 50 -22.34 24.71 -18.73
N PHE A 51 -21.09 25.00 -18.38
CA PHE A 51 -19.92 24.49 -19.10
C PHE A 51 -19.40 23.21 -18.44
N ASP A 52 -19.72 22.06 -19.04
CA ASP A 52 -19.04 20.80 -18.75
C ASP A 52 -17.61 20.86 -19.33
N GLN A 53 -16.60 20.76 -18.48
CA GLN A 53 -15.19 20.74 -18.88
C GLN A 53 -14.42 19.58 -18.26
N GLN A 54 -13.84 18.77 -19.13
CA GLN A 54 -12.83 17.77 -18.79
C GLN A 54 -11.54 18.45 -18.31
N VAL A 55 -11.38 18.63 -16.99
CA VAL A 55 -10.13 19.17 -16.41
C VAL A 55 -9.07 18.08 -16.31
N THR A 56 -8.40 17.79 -17.42
CA THR A 56 -7.12 17.06 -17.42
C THR A 56 -6.02 17.98 -16.89
N GLY A 57 -5.89 18.08 -15.57
CA GLY A 57 -4.88 18.92 -14.92
C GLY A 57 -4.46 18.38 -13.56
N SER A 58 -3.15 18.16 -13.39
CA SER A 58 -2.56 17.94 -12.07
C SER A 58 -2.83 19.16 -11.17
N PRO A 59 -3.16 18.99 -9.87
CA PRO A 59 -3.16 20.13 -8.97
C PRO A 59 -1.75 20.76 -8.94
N PRO A 60 -1.63 22.09 -8.79
CA PRO A 60 -0.34 22.72 -8.60
C PRO A 60 0.34 22.13 -7.34
N PRO A 61 1.68 22.05 -7.31
CA PRO A 61 2.38 21.63 -6.10
C PRO A 61 2.02 22.57 -4.94
N PRO A 62 2.14 22.12 -3.67
CA PRO A 62 2.01 23.01 -2.53
C PRO A 62 2.96 24.20 -2.71
N PRO A 63 2.56 25.43 -2.35
CA PRO A 63 3.31 26.63 -2.67
C PRO A 63 4.74 26.50 -2.17
N THR A 64 5.69 26.58 -3.10
CA THR A 64 7.12 26.63 -2.80
C THR A 64 7.34 27.68 -1.71
N PRO A 65 8.15 27.41 -0.67
CA PRO A 65 8.52 28.43 0.30
C PRO A 65 8.99 29.67 -0.45
N ALA A 66 8.32 30.80 -0.24
CA ALA A 66 8.59 32.02 -0.99
C ALA A 66 10.08 32.34 -0.93
N ALA A 67 10.69 32.61 -2.09
CA ALA A 67 12.11 32.83 -2.18
C ALA A 67 12.54 33.93 -1.21
N SER A 68 13.66 33.72 -0.51
CA SER A 68 14.26 34.75 0.34
C SER A 68 14.40 36.05 -0.47
N PRO A 69 13.86 37.18 0.01
CA PRO A 69 13.69 38.37 -0.82
C PRO A 69 15.06 38.88 -1.30
N GLY A 70 15.26 38.84 -2.62
CA GLY A 70 16.37 39.54 -3.26
C GLY A 70 16.15 41.07 -3.21
N PRO A 71 17.16 41.88 -3.57
CA PRO A 71 17.12 43.34 -3.40
C PRO A 71 16.10 44.12 -4.27
N SER A 72 15.16 43.44 -4.92
CA SER A 72 14.33 43.96 -6.01
C SER A 72 12.85 43.55 -5.88
N HIS A 73 12.21 43.92 -4.77
CA HIS A 73 10.75 44.08 -4.75
C HIS A 73 10.39 45.44 -5.33
N ALA A 74 9.33 45.50 -6.15
CA ALA A 74 8.83 46.75 -6.69
C ALA A 74 8.30 47.64 -5.56
N GLN A 75 8.73 48.91 -5.56
CA GLN A 75 8.17 49.94 -4.69
C GLN A 75 6.68 50.15 -5.05
N PRO A 76 5.79 50.42 -4.08
CA PRO A 76 4.44 50.90 -4.38
C PRO A 76 4.53 52.22 -5.18
N ASN A 77 3.59 52.42 -6.11
CA ASN A 77 3.52 53.67 -6.86
C ASN A 77 2.67 54.68 -6.06
N TRP A 78 3.31 55.75 -5.59
CA TRP A 78 2.71 56.74 -4.67
C TRP A 78 2.09 57.96 -5.37
N ASN A 79 1.85 57.92 -6.69
CA ASN A 79 1.28 58.99 -7.53
C ASN A 79 -0.14 59.53 -7.13
N ALA A 80 -0.64 59.23 -5.93
CA ALA A 80 -1.90 59.72 -5.38
C ALA A 80 -1.75 60.36 -3.98
N ALA A 81 -0.53 60.49 -3.45
CA ALA A 81 -0.21 61.40 -2.36
C ALA A 81 0.30 62.72 -2.95
N GLU A 82 0.03 63.84 -2.29
CA GLU A 82 0.40 65.17 -2.79
C GLU A 82 1.88 65.47 -2.51
N ASN A 83 2.53 66.22 -3.41
CA ASN A 83 4.00 66.34 -3.47
C ASN A 83 4.65 67.08 -2.28
N GLU A 84 3.89 67.55 -1.30
CA GLU A 84 4.43 68.22 -0.11
C GLU A 84 4.97 67.23 0.95
N ASP A 85 4.49 65.97 0.96
CA ASP A 85 4.88 64.96 1.96
C ASP A 85 6.34 64.45 1.82
N GLU A 86 6.96 64.54 0.64
CA GLU A 86 8.23 63.85 0.37
C GLU A 86 9.41 64.47 1.14
N LEU A 87 9.41 65.79 1.35
CA LEU A 87 10.40 66.49 2.17
C LEU A 87 10.31 66.06 3.65
N TYR A 88 9.11 66.04 4.22
CA TYR A 88 8.87 65.61 5.60
C TYR A 88 9.30 64.15 5.82
N LEU A 89 8.97 63.26 4.87
CA LEU A 89 9.40 61.86 4.92
C LEU A 89 10.93 61.71 4.76
N ALA A 90 11.60 62.59 4.03
CA ALA A 90 13.07 62.59 3.93
C ALA A 90 13.74 63.02 5.25
N GLU A 91 13.24 64.05 5.91
CA GLU A 91 13.73 64.48 7.23
C GLU A 91 13.50 63.40 8.30
N LEU A 92 12.31 62.80 8.34
CA LEU A 92 11.96 61.76 9.30
C LEU A 92 12.83 60.50 9.10
N ARG A 93 13.15 60.13 7.86
CA ARG A 93 14.14 59.08 7.55
C ARG A 93 15.54 59.43 8.08
N GLN A 94 16.00 60.68 7.93
CA GLN A 94 17.29 61.13 8.47
C GLN A 94 17.32 61.09 10.01
N GLN A 95 16.29 61.59 10.69
CA GLN A 95 16.20 61.54 12.15
C GLN A 95 16.17 60.10 12.67
N PHE A 96 15.46 59.19 12.00
CA PHE A 96 15.45 57.77 12.36
C PHE A 96 16.82 57.10 12.15
N LEU A 97 17.54 57.45 11.07
CA LEU A 97 18.90 56.97 10.82
C LEU A 97 19.92 57.49 11.85
N GLN A 98 19.78 58.74 12.33
CA GLN A 98 20.67 59.33 13.33
C GLN A 98 20.32 58.90 14.77
N SER A 99 19.10 58.42 15.01
CA SER A 99 18.63 57.93 16.32
C SER A 99 19.28 56.62 16.77
N ASN A 100 19.47 56.45 18.09
CA ASN A 100 19.97 55.23 18.69
C ASN A 100 18.91 54.10 18.75
N ASN A 101 19.32 52.87 19.08
CA ASN A 101 18.41 51.71 19.06
C ASN A 101 17.20 51.83 20.00
N GLN A 102 17.33 52.46 21.17
CA GLN A 102 16.18 52.66 22.07
C GLN A 102 15.24 53.73 21.52
N GLN A 103 15.78 54.83 20.98
CA GLN A 103 15.00 55.90 20.32
C GLN A 103 14.24 55.35 19.11
N ARG A 104 14.90 54.60 18.22
CA ARG A 104 14.26 53.91 17.09
C ARG A 104 13.16 52.95 17.52
N THR A 105 13.40 52.14 18.56
CA THR A 105 12.39 51.20 19.08
C THR A 105 11.17 51.93 19.62
N ARG A 106 11.37 53.06 20.33
CA ARG A 106 10.29 53.91 20.81
C ARG A 106 9.51 54.55 19.66
N MET A 107 10.20 55.16 18.69
CA MET A 107 9.57 55.74 17.49
C MET A 107 8.70 54.71 16.75
N LEU A 108 9.18 53.47 16.59
CA LEU A 108 8.39 52.39 15.99
C LEU A 108 7.18 51.99 16.86
N ALA A 109 7.34 51.88 18.18
CA ALA A 109 6.24 51.55 19.09
C ALA A 109 5.14 52.62 19.07
N ASP A 110 5.54 53.90 19.17
CA ASP A 110 4.64 55.04 19.18
C ASP A 110 3.88 55.13 17.82
N LEU A 111 4.57 55.00 16.68
CA LEU A 111 3.95 54.98 15.34
C LEU A 111 3.01 53.78 15.12
N LEU A 112 3.40 52.58 15.53
CA LEU A 112 2.58 51.38 15.37
C LEU A 112 1.35 51.39 16.28
N SER A 113 1.41 52.08 17.43
CA SER A 113 0.25 52.24 18.33
C SER A 113 -0.89 53.07 17.72
N LEU A 114 -0.57 53.92 16.74
CA LEU A 114 -1.52 54.78 16.02
C LEU A 114 -2.09 54.11 14.75
N CYS A 115 -1.61 52.92 14.39
CA CYS A 115 -2.00 52.24 13.15
C CYS A 115 -3.29 51.41 13.32
N THR A 116 -4.19 51.52 12.35
CA THR A 116 -5.38 50.64 12.26
C THR A 116 -5.01 49.19 11.93
N SER A 117 -5.93 48.25 12.17
CA SER A 117 -5.71 46.83 11.85
C SER A 117 -5.35 46.55 10.38
N GLN A 118 -5.81 47.39 9.43
CA GLN A 118 -5.45 47.26 8.02
C GLN A 118 -4.00 47.72 7.77
N GLN A 119 -3.59 48.84 8.37
CA GLN A 119 -2.21 49.34 8.29
C GLN A 119 -1.21 48.40 8.99
N LEU A 120 -1.57 47.83 10.14
CA LEU A 120 -0.75 46.81 10.80
C LEU A 120 -0.63 45.53 9.96
N SER A 121 -1.69 45.12 9.26
CA SER A 121 -1.64 43.99 8.32
C SER A 121 -0.74 44.28 7.10
N PHE A 122 -0.67 45.53 6.64
CA PHE A 122 0.28 45.96 5.61
C PHE A 122 1.73 45.89 6.12
N VAL A 123 2.03 46.49 7.28
CA VAL A 123 3.37 46.44 7.90
C VAL A 123 3.86 44.99 8.11
N HIS A 124 2.98 44.09 8.56
CA HIS A 124 3.33 42.67 8.74
C HIS A 124 3.84 41.99 7.46
N GLN A 125 3.34 42.39 6.27
CA GLN A 125 3.80 41.82 4.99
C GLN A 125 5.26 42.17 4.67
N PHE A 126 5.76 43.32 5.14
CA PHE A 126 7.16 43.73 4.96
C PHE A 126 8.08 43.22 6.08
N VAL A 127 7.57 43.11 7.32
CA VAL A 127 8.36 42.64 8.47
C VAL A 127 8.54 41.12 8.47
N SER A 128 7.49 40.35 8.15
CA SER A 128 7.50 38.88 8.23
C SER A 128 8.58 38.19 7.36
N PRO A 129 8.89 38.65 6.13
CA PRO A 129 10.01 38.11 5.34
C PRO A 129 11.38 38.39 5.96
N LEU A 130 11.60 39.59 6.51
CA LEU A 130 12.89 40.05 7.05
C LEU A 130 13.31 39.32 8.33
N LEU A 131 12.35 38.75 9.06
CA LEU A 131 12.61 37.96 10.28
C LEU A 131 12.95 36.48 10.01
N LYS A 132 12.81 35.99 8.77
CA LYS A 132 13.07 34.59 8.43
C LYS A 132 14.56 34.38 8.10
N LYS A 133 15.22 33.50 8.86
CA LYS A 133 16.59 33.03 8.60
C LYS A 133 16.58 31.56 8.19
N ASP A 134 17.50 31.17 7.32
CA ASP A 134 17.73 29.76 6.95
C ASP A 134 18.41 29.03 8.13
N PRO A 135 17.73 28.07 8.81
CA PRO A 135 18.29 27.40 9.98
C PRO A 135 19.56 26.59 9.64
N PHE A 136 19.74 26.12 8.40
CA PHE A 136 20.92 25.34 8.02
C PHE A 136 22.16 26.21 7.73
N THR A 137 22.03 27.54 7.90
CA THR A 137 23.17 28.48 8.00
C THR A 137 23.63 28.72 9.44
N SER A 138 22.83 28.35 10.45
CA SER A 138 23.11 28.60 11.88
C SER A 138 23.23 27.33 12.74
N LEU A 139 22.72 26.19 12.28
CA LEU A 139 22.84 24.90 12.96
C LEU A 139 24.11 24.14 12.52
N PRO A 140 24.74 23.35 13.43
CA PRO A 140 25.78 22.38 13.08
C PRO A 140 25.32 21.36 12.03
N ASP A 141 26.28 20.87 11.25
CA ASP A 141 26.05 19.93 10.14
C ASP A 141 25.37 18.64 10.61
N GLU A 142 25.70 18.13 11.79
CA GLU A 142 25.10 16.92 12.37
C GLU A 142 23.60 17.11 12.65
N LEU A 143 23.19 18.30 13.11
CA LEU A 143 21.78 18.62 13.33
C LEU A 143 21.06 18.86 12.00
N CYS A 144 21.71 19.50 11.02
CA CYS A 144 21.16 19.67 9.68
C CYS A 144 20.91 18.32 9.00
N LEU A 145 21.92 17.44 8.98
CA LEU A 145 21.83 16.07 8.47
C LEU A 145 20.80 15.24 9.24
N ARG A 146 20.72 15.40 10.58
CA ARG A 146 19.69 14.72 11.37
C ARG A 146 18.28 15.17 10.99
N ILE A 147 18.05 16.47 10.74
CA ILE A 147 16.76 16.97 10.26
C ILE A 147 16.45 16.43 8.86
N LEU A 148 17.41 16.47 7.94
CA LEU A 148 17.27 15.93 6.58
C LEU A 148 17.02 14.40 6.58
N SER A 149 17.56 13.66 7.55
CA SER A 149 17.36 12.20 7.70
C SER A 149 15.92 11.76 8.05
N PHE A 150 15.03 12.70 8.39
CA PHE A 150 13.59 12.44 8.57
C PHE A 150 12.77 12.63 7.29
N ILE A 151 13.38 13.06 6.18
CA ILE A 151 12.68 13.32 4.91
C ILE A 151 12.74 12.06 4.03
N ASP A 152 11.64 11.31 3.99
CA ASP A 152 11.57 10.04 3.25
C ASP A 152 11.10 10.18 1.79
N ASP A 153 10.71 11.38 1.32
CA ASP A 153 10.48 11.63 -0.12
C ASP A 153 11.80 12.07 -0.80
N PRO A 154 12.43 11.22 -1.66
CA PRO A 154 13.62 11.62 -2.41
C PRO A 154 13.36 12.80 -3.35
N LYS A 155 12.10 13.09 -3.74
CA LYS A 155 11.76 14.29 -4.52
C LYS A 155 11.80 15.56 -3.66
N VAL A 156 11.46 15.50 -2.36
CA VAL A 156 11.68 16.62 -1.43
C VAL A 156 13.18 16.89 -1.33
N LEU A 157 14.00 15.87 -1.11
CA LEU A 157 15.46 16.03 -1.00
C LEU A 157 16.10 16.54 -2.32
N ALA A 158 15.63 16.06 -3.47
CA ALA A 158 16.06 16.59 -4.76
C ALA A 158 15.71 18.09 -4.94
N ARG A 159 14.52 18.53 -4.49
CA ARG A 159 14.16 19.97 -4.47
C ARG A 159 14.97 20.75 -3.42
N ALA A 160 15.20 20.17 -2.25
CA ALA A 160 15.98 20.76 -1.16
C ALA A 160 17.43 21.10 -1.61
N SER A 161 18.07 20.22 -2.39
CA SER A 161 19.41 20.46 -2.97
C SER A 161 19.50 21.61 -4.00
N GLN A 162 18.37 22.25 -4.32
CA GLN A 162 18.27 23.40 -5.23
C GLN A 162 18.06 24.72 -4.47
N VAL A 163 17.78 24.68 -3.15
CA VAL A 163 17.50 25.87 -2.32
C VAL A 163 18.71 26.81 -2.21
N SER A 164 19.89 26.26 -1.91
CA SER A 164 21.15 27.02 -1.84
C SER A 164 22.36 26.10 -2.04
N ARG A 165 23.58 26.67 -2.08
CA ARG A 165 24.83 25.89 -2.09
C ARG A 165 24.93 25.03 -0.84
N ARG A 166 24.83 25.65 0.35
CA ARG A 166 24.85 24.97 1.66
C ARG A 166 23.87 23.79 1.76
N TRP A 167 22.63 23.95 1.26
CA TRP A 167 21.66 22.85 1.23
C TRP A 167 22.05 21.72 0.28
N ARG A 168 22.70 22.03 -0.85
CA ARG A 168 23.24 21.03 -1.78
C ARG A 168 24.43 20.27 -1.21
N ASP A 169 25.31 20.99 -0.49
CA ASP A 169 26.52 20.46 0.11
C ASP A 169 26.16 19.51 1.27
N LEU A 170 25.20 19.89 2.13
CA LEU A 170 24.58 18.98 3.11
C LEU A 170 23.93 17.75 2.44
N LEU A 171 23.36 17.90 1.24
CA LEU A 171 22.75 16.80 0.48
C LEU A 171 23.71 16.09 -0.49
N SER A 172 25.02 16.27 -0.29
CA SER A 172 26.07 15.37 -0.79
C SER A 172 26.59 14.39 0.26
N ASP A 173 26.14 14.48 1.53
CA ASP A 173 26.30 13.39 2.49
C ASP A 173 25.65 12.10 1.96
N ASP A 174 26.43 11.03 1.96
CA ASP A 174 26.02 9.74 1.41
C ASP A 174 25.26 8.87 2.43
N MET A 175 25.32 9.18 3.73
CA MET A 175 24.56 8.44 4.77
C MET A 175 23.05 8.65 4.64
N THR A 176 22.62 9.87 4.29
CA THR A 176 21.21 10.18 4.00
C THR A 176 20.70 9.34 2.83
N TRP A 177 21.46 9.25 1.73
CA TRP A 177 21.09 8.45 0.56
C TRP A 177 21.23 6.94 0.80
N LYS A 178 22.17 6.50 1.65
CA LYS A 178 22.27 5.12 2.11
C LYS A 178 21.01 4.67 2.85
N ASN A 179 20.49 5.51 3.74
CA ASN A 179 19.26 5.23 4.47
C ASN A 179 18.05 5.10 3.53
N LEU A 180 17.96 5.92 2.49
CA LEU A 180 16.95 5.77 1.43
C LEU A 180 17.16 4.50 0.59
N CYS A 181 18.41 4.11 0.28
CA CYS A 181 18.69 2.83 -0.37
C CYS A 181 18.22 1.62 0.46
N VAL A 182 18.17 1.74 1.80
CA VAL A 182 17.56 0.73 2.68
C VAL A 182 16.03 0.79 2.56
N LYS A 183 15.42 1.97 2.74
CA LYS A 183 13.95 2.15 2.74
C LYS A 183 13.27 1.83 1.40
N HIS A 184 14.02 1.79 0.30
CA HIS A 184 13.56 1.42 -1.04
C HIS A 184 14.09 0.06 -1.53
N ASP A 185 14.68 -0.77 -0.65
CA ASP A 185 15.21 -2.10 -0.96
C ASP A 185 16.30 -2.16 -2.06
N TYR A 186 16.91 -1.01 -2.40
CA TYR A 186 17.92 -0.86 -3.46
C TYR A 186 19.32 -1.40 -3.09
N GLN A 187 19.50 -2.03 -1.92
CA GLN A 187 20.81 -2.44 -1.40
C GLN A 187 21.55 -3.49 -2.25
N ARG A 188 20.84 -4.53 -2.75
CA ARG A 188 21.45 -5.81 -3.22
C ARG A 188 22.63 -5.66 -4.19
N ARG A 189 22.53 -4.79 -5.19
CA ARG A 189 23.57 -4.66 -6.23
C ARG A 189 24.82 -3.87 -5.80
N LEU A 190 24.82 -3.17 -4.66
CA LEU A 190 26.07 -2.56 -4.14
C LEU A 190 27.05 -3.65 -3.65
N SER A 191 26.54 -4.67 -2.96
CA SER A 191 27.31 -5.86 -2.60
C SER A 191 27.77 -6.67 -3.83
N GLU A 192 26.94 -6.82 -4.86
CA GLU A 192 27.33 -7.52 -6.09
C GLU A 192 28.41 -6.75 -6.87
N ALA A 193 28.26 -5.43 -7.02
CA ALA A 193 29.27 -4.57 -7.67
C ALA A 193 30.61 -4.60 -6.90
N GLN A 194 30.58 -4.63 -5.57
CA GLN A 194 31.78 -4.84 -4.75
C GLN A 194 32.37 -6.25 -4.96
N SER A 195 31.55 -7.29 -5.06
CA SER A 195 32.03 -8.68 -5.30
C SER A 195 32.65 -8.88 -6.68
N SER A 196 32.23 -8.09 -7.69
CA SER A 196 32.83 -8.10 -9.03
C SER A 196 34.21 -7.43 -9.09
N MET A 197 34.63 -6.75 -8.01
CA MET A 197 36.00 -6.22 -7.88
C MET A 197 36.91 -7.22 -7.15
N GLN A 198 37.50 -8.13 -7.91
CA GLN A 198 38.66 -8.89 -7.44
C GLN A 198 39.81 -7.92 -7.15
N LEU A 199 40.04 -7.64 -5.86
CA LEU A 199 41.26 -7.00 -5.40
C LEU A 199 42.47 -7.88 -5.78
N PRO A 200 43.58 -7.31 -6.31
CA PRO A 200 44.83 -8.03 -6.42
C PRO A 200 45.23 -8.59 -5.05
N ALA A 201 45.57 -9.88 -5.00
CA ALA A 201 45.91 -10.53 -3.74
C ALA A 201 47.11 -9.84 -3.09
N PRO A 202 47.05 -9.49 -1.78
CA PRO A 202 48.14 -8.77 -1.13
C PRO A 202 49.35 -9.71 -0.98
N ILE A 203 50.42 -9.43 -1.73
CA ILE A 203 51.71 -10.08 -1.55
C ILE A 203 52.16 -9.83 -0.11
N ARG A 204 52.23 -10.88 0.70
CA ARG A 204 52.90 -10.89 2.00
C ARG A 204 54.20 -11.68 1.86
N PRO A 205 55.30 -11.22 2.48
CA PRO A 205 56.55 -11.95 2.45
C PRO A 205 56.47 -13.21 3.32
N ASP A 206 57.02 -14.32 2.83
CA ASP A 206 57.12 -15.56 3.59
C ASP A 206 58.09 -15.43 4.77
N VAL A 207 57.71 -15.99 5.91
CA VAL A 207 58.56 -16.13 7.10
C VAL A 207 58.90 -17.60 7.28
N TYR A 208 60.17 -17.94 7.11
CA TYR A 208 60.71 -19.30 7.21
C TYR A 208 60.51 -19.93 8.60
N PRO A 209 60.06 -21.19 8.67
CA PRO A 209 60.46 -22.14 9.71
C PRO A 209 61.82 -22.75 9.36
N LEU A 210 62.73 -22.88 10.34
CA LEU A 210 63.98 -23.62 10.18
C LEU A 210 63.77 -25.13 10.42
N GLY A 211 64.62 -25.95 9.76
CA GLY A 211 65.19 -27.14 10.40
C GLY A 211 65.03 -28.49 9.71
N ASN A 212 66.13 -28.95 9.06
CA ASN A 212 66.66 -30.33 8.98
C ASN A 212 65.69 -31.53 8.79
N GLN A 213 65.96 -32.53 7.93
CA GLN A 213 67.25 -33.02 7.42
C GLN A 213 67.05 -34.05 6.27
N ASN A 214 68.12 -34.31 5.50
CA ASN A 214 68.35 -35.49 4.63
C ASN A 214 67.42 -35.69 3.39
N GLY A 215 67.92 -35.95 2.18
CA GLY A 215 69.31 -35.92 1.68
C GLY A 215 69.48 -36.60 0.29
N SER A 216 70.49 -36.18 -0.49
CA SER A 216 71.03 -36.81 -1.74
C SER A 216 70.07 -37.07 -2.94
N SER A 217 70.48 -36.94 -4.22
CA SER A 217 71.66 -36.34 -4.87
C SER A 217 71.48 -36.32 -6.41
N THR A 218 72.32 -35.55 -7.13
CA THR A 218 72.68 -35.69 -8.59
C THR A 218 71.59 -35.51 -9.68
N SER A 219 71.84 -34.95 -10.88
CA SER A 219 72.91 -34.05 -11.38
C SER A 219 72.70 -33.66 -12.87
N HIS A 220 73.27 -32.52 -13.32
CA HIS A 220 73.62 -32.17 -14.73
C HIS A 220 72.47 -31.95 -15.76
N SER A 221 72.54 -31.06 -16.77
CA SER A 221 73.60 -30.11 -17.22
C SER A 221 73.05 -28.90 -18.01
N PHE A 222 73.86 -27.83 -18.07
CA PHE A 222 73.89 -26.70 -19.04
C PHE A 222 75.30 -26.76 -19.76
N PRO A 223 75.76 -25.88 -20.71
CA PRO A 223 75.44 -24.44 -20.91
C PRO A 223 75.54 -23.85 -22.36
N GLY A 224 75.40 -22.51 -22.47
CA GLY A 224 76.09 -21.65 -23.46
C GLY A 224 75.20 -20.84 -24.44
N ALA A 225 75.56 -19.65 -24.93
CA ALA A 225 76.62 -18.68 -24.57
C ALA A 225 76.35 -17.30 -25.27
N LEU A 226 76.21 -16.16 -24.57
CA LEU A 226 77.22 -15.09 -24.29
C LEU A 226 76.93 -13.72 -25.03
N PRO A 227 77.49 -12.55 -24.63
CA PRO A 227 76.80 -11.21 -24.57
C PRO A 227 77.58 -10.11 -25.38
N PRO A 228 77.83 -8.80 -24.99
CA PRO A 228 77.33 -7.87 -23.92
C PRO A 228 77.17 -6.34 -24.31
N HIS A 229 76.87 -5.46 -23.30
CA HIS A 229 77.06 -3.97 -23.25
C HIS A 229 76.20 -3.06 -24.20
N GLU A 230 75.87 -1.77 -23.96
CA GLU A 230 75.85 -0.85 -22.78
C GLU A 230 74.86 0.36 -23.04
N LEU A 231 74.79 1.37 -22.15
CA LEU A 231 74.00 2.63 -22.21
C LEU A 231 74.73 3.76 -23.01
N PRO A 232 74.27 5.04 -23.23
CA PRO A 232 73.15 5.80 -22.59
C PRO A 232 72.34 6.85 -23.44
N THR A 233 71.38 7.54 -22.78
CA THR A 233 70.92 8.97 -22.93
C THR A 233 70.18 9.59 -24.14
N THR A 234 69.10 10.33 -23.80
CA THR A 234 68.59 11.64 -24.34
C THR A 234 68.05 11.84 -25.78
N SER A 235 66.71 11.74 -25.90
CA SER A 235 65.75 12.77 -26.40
C SER A 235 66.02 13.63 -27.65
N SER A 236 65.10 13.59 -28.63
CA SER A 236 64.50 14.81 -29.23
C SER A 236 63.18 14.58 -30.03
N PHE A 237 62.25 15.52 -29.81
CA PHE A 237 60.99 15.92 -30.48
C PHE A 237 60.42 15.27 -31.78
N ASN A 238 59.11 14.96 -31.72
CA ASN A 238 57.99 15.32 -32.63
C ASN A 238 58.03 14.96 -34.15
N PHE A 239 56.92 14.78 -34.90
CA PHE A 239 55.50 15.13 -34.70
C PHE A 239 54.54 14.23 -35.53
N SER A 240 53.28 14.06 -35.08
CA SER A 240 52.09 13.50 -35.82
C SER A 240 52.17 12.03 -36.30
N ALA A 241 51.08 11.28 -36.51
CA ALA A 241 49.66 11.65 -36.62
C ALA A 241 48.67 10.60 -36.04
N SER A 242 47.44 11.06 -35.77
CA SER A 242 46.16 10.31 -35.74
C SER A 242 46.15 8.81 -35.34
N ALA A 243 45.74 8.54 -34.09
CA ALA A 243 45.13 7.26 -33.69
C ALA A 243 43.87 7.53 -32.84
N THR A 244 42.78 6.82 -33.10
CA THR A 244 41.50 6.97 -32.40
C THR A 244 41.58 6.42 -30.98
N GLN A 245 41.60 7.32 -29.99
CA GLN A 245 41.60 6.92 -28.57
C GLN A 245 40.24 6.34 -28.16
N ILE A 246 40.22 5.05 -27.82
CA ILE A 246 39.16 4.44 -27.02
C ILE A 246 39.42 4.87 -25.56
N PRO A 247 38.51 5.62 -24.90
CA PRO A 247 38.74 6.05 -23.52
C PRO A 247 38.62 4.86 -22.56
N THR A 248 39.72 4.53 -21.88
CA THR A 248 39.75 3.50 -20.82
C THR A 248 39.08 4.02 -19.55
N VAL A 249 37.75 3.92 -19.51
CA VAL A 249 36.95 4.35 -18.34
C VAL A 249 37.24 3.44 -17.15
N GLN A 250 38.05 3.93 -16.20
CA GLN A 250 38.10 3.35 -14.86
C GLN A 250 36.70 3.45 -14.21
N PRO A 251 36.16 2.37 -13.61
CA PRO A 251 34.87 2.43 -12.93
C PRO A 251 34.92 3.41 -11.75
N ARG A 252 34.26 4.56 -11.90
CA ARG A 252 34.10 5.54 -10.81
C ARG A 252 33.29 4.91 -9.68
N PHE A 253 33.75 5.07 -8.44
CA PHE A 253 32.99 4.68 -7.25
C PHE A 253 31.60 5.32 -7.28
N LYS A 254 30.54 4.50 -7.27
CA LYS A 254 29.15 4.97 -7.18
C LYS A 254 28.83 5.32 -5.73
N SER A 255 28.61 6.61 -5.46
CA SER A 255 28.01 7.08 -4.22
C SER A 255 26.59 6.50 -4.04
N TYR A 256 26.13 6.31 -2.81
CA TYR A 256 24.75 5.91 -2.51
C TYR A 256 23.75 6.86 -3.17
N LYS A 257 24.05 8.15 -3.24
CA LYS A 257 23.28 9.15 -4.00
C LYS A 257 23.15 8.79 -5.49
N SER A 258 24.26 8.49 -6.16
CA SER A 258 24.26 8.13 -7.59
C SER A 258 23.56 6.80 -7.86
N HIS A 259 23.75 5.81 -6.99
CA HIS A 259 23.10 4.50 -7.05
C HIS A 259 21.58 4.62 -6.83
N PHE A 260 21.15 5.38 -5.80
CA PHE A 260 19.73 5.67 -5.56
C PHE A 260 19.09 6.36 -6.76
N LYS A 261 19.75 7.38 -7.32
CA LYS A 261 19.29 8.12 -8.49
C LYS A 261 19.13 7.20 -9.71
N GLN A 262 20.12 6.36 -10.02
CA GLN A 262 20.02 5.37 -11.10
C GLN A 262 18.83 4.42 -10.87
N ARG A 263 18.73 3.83 -9.68
CA ARG A 263 17.67 2.88 -9.32
C ARG A 263 16.29 3.50 -9.41
N TYR A 264 16.09 4.67 -8.82
CA TYR A 264 14.83 5.40 -8.86
C TYR A 264 14.41 5.75 -10.30
N LEU A 265 15.35 6.12 -11.18
CA LEU A 265 15.07 6.42 -12.59
C LEU A 265 14.70 5.17 -13.40
N VAL A 266 15.41 4.06 -13.23
CA VAL A 266 15.05 2.75 -13.83
C VAL A 266 13.64 2.35 -13.39
N ASP A 267 13.35 2.48 -12.10
CA ASP A 267 12.07 2.09 -11.53
C ASP A 267 10.92 3.01 -11.98
N ALA A 268 11.19 4.28 -12.28
CA ALA A 268 10.25 5.17 -12.96
C ALA A 268 10.06 4.81 -14.44
N ALA A 269 11.14 4.47 -15.15
CA ALA A 269 11.10 4.06 -16.55
C ALA A 269 10.27 2.78 -16.77
N TRP A 270 10.38 1.79 -15.87
CA TRP A 270 9.48 0.61 -15.90
C TRP A 270 8.00 0.99 -15.77
N ARG A 271 7.66 2.01 -14.97
CA ARG A 271 6.26 2.42 -14.75
C ARG A 271 5.67 3.18 -15.94
N THR A 272 6.39 4.15 -16.51
CA THR A 272 5.82 5.07 -17.53
C THR A 272 6.73 5.40 -18.72
N GLY A 273 7.89 4.77 -18.86
CA GLY A 273 8.88 5.09 -19.90
C GLY A 273 9.55 3.85 -20.50
N GLY A 274 10.89 3.91 -20.61
CA GLY A 274 11.72 2.91 -21.30
C GLY A 274 11.81 3.15 -22.81
N ARG A 275 12.89 2.67 -23.42
CA ARG A 275 13.12 2.67 -24.88
C ARG A 275 12.87 1.28 -25.43
N ASN A 276 11.94 1.16 -26.39
CA ASN A 276 11.74 -0.05 -27.19
C ASN A 276 12.66 -0.08 -28.41
N ILE A 277 13.11 -1.27 -28.79
CA ILE A 277 13.61 -1.60 -30.12
C ILE A 277 12.93 -2.89 -30.57
N THR A 278 12.09 -2.79 -31.61
CA THR A 278 11.45 -3.94 -32.25
C THR A 278 12.35 -4.52 -33.35
N LYS A 279 12.52 -5.84 -33.38
CA LYS A 279 13.36 -6.59 -34.33
C LYS A 279 12.59 -7.79 -34.89
N ASN A 280 12.72 -8.07 -36.18
CA ASN A 280 12.25 -9.33 -36.78
C ASN A 280 13.41 -10.34 -36.70
N ILE A 281 13.18 -11.54 -36.16
CA ILE A 281 14.24 -12.53 -35.93
C ILE A 281 14.45 -13.48 -37.11
N THR A 282 13.37 -13.87 -37.79
CA THR A 282 13.42 -14.77 -38.95
C THR A 282 12.50 -14.30 -40.08
N GLN A 283 12.83 -14.72 -41.30
CA GLN A 283 11.91 -14.68 -42.45
C GLN A 283 11.06 -15.95 -42.48
N ASP A 284 11.69 -17.11 -42.25
CA ASP A 284 11.03 -18.39 -41.96
C ASP A 284 10.20 -18.29 -40.66
N GLY A 285 8.96 -18.76 -40.65
CA GLY A 285 8.19 -18.90 -39.41
C GLY A 285 8.82 -19.92 -38.44
N GLY A 286 8.55 -19.79 -37.13
CA GLY A 286 9.01 -20.75 -36.13
C GLY A 286 8.56 -20.40 -34.72
N VAL A 287 8.24 -21.43 -33.92
CA VAL A 287 7.79 -21.29 -32.53
C VAL A 287 8.99 -21.11 -31.61
N VAL A 288 8.91 -20.13 -30.69
CA VAL A 288 9.99 -19.82 -29.75
C VAL A 288 9.96 -20.79 -28.57
N THR A 289 10.88 -21.75 -28.57
CA THR A 289 10.90 -22.89 -27.63
C THR A 289 11.69 -22.61 -26.35
N SER A 290 12.65 -21.68 -26.38
CA SER A 290 13.34 -21.13 -25.21
C SER A 290 13.89 -19.71 -25.47
N LEU A 291 14.07 -18.93 -24.41
CA LEU A 291 14.61 -17.56 -24.41
C LEU A 291 15.46 -17.38 -23.15
N HIS A 292 16.68 -16.84 -23.32
CA HIS A 292 17.52 -16.38 -22.21
C HIS A 292 18.06 -14.98 -22.52
N LEU A 293 18.23 -14.19 -21.46
CA LEU A 293 18.90 -12.90 -21.44
C LEU A 293 20.09 -13.02 -20.49
N THR A 294 21.25 -12.49 -20.90
CA THR A 294 22.44 -12.33 -20.06
C THR A 294 23.03 -10.94 -20.27
N SER A 295 24.01 -10.57 -19.45
CA SER A 295 24.77 -9.32 -19.55
C SER A 295 25.47 -9.10 -20.90
N LYS A 296 25.69 -10.16 -21.69
CA LYS A 296 26.29 -10.11 -23.04
C LYS A 296 25.31 -10.40 -24.16
N TYR A 297 24.35 -11.29 -23.94
CA TYR A 297 23.62 -11.97 -25.03
C TYR A 297 22.11 -12.07 -24.82
N ILE A 298 21.38 -12.06 -25.92
CA ILE A 298 20.02 -12.61 -26.00
C ILE A 298 20.10 -13.92 -26.79
N ILE A 299 19.59 -15.01 -26.22
CA ILE A 299 19.69 -16.37 -26.79
C ILE A 299 18.28 -16.90 -27.04
N VAL A 300 17.97 -17.25 -28.28
CA VAL A 300 16.63 -17.66 -28.73
C VAL A 300 16.71 -19.04 -29.40
N ALA A 301 15.98 -20.02 -28.86
CA ALA A 301 15.76 -21.30 -29.52
C ALA A 301 14.43 -21.33 -30.28
N LEU A 302 14.44 -21.98 -31.44
CA LEU A 302 13.27 -22.24 -32.27
C LEU A 302 13.05 -23.76 -32.44
N ASP A 303 11.84 -24.12 -32.84
CA ASP A 303 11.45 -25.46 -33.26
C ASP A 303 12.07 -25.91 -34.60
N ASN A 304 12.60 -24.97 -35.40
CA ASN A 304 13.32 -25.22 -36.66
C ASN A 304 14.80 -25.64 -36.51
N ALA A 305 15.18 -26.17 -35.34
CA ALA A 305 16.53 -26.63 -34.95
C ALA A 305 17.64 -25.55 -34.83
N LYS A 306 17.36 -24.28 -35.17
CA LYS A 306 18.32 -23.17 -35.04
C LYS A 306 18.31 -22.57 -33.63
N ILE A 307 19.48 -22.14 -33.15
CA ILE A 307 19.61 -21.26 -31.97
C ILE A 307 20.21 -19.94 -32.43
N HIS A 308 19.50 -18.83 -32.23
CA HIS A 308 19.92 -17.50 -32.63
C HIS A 308 20.54 -16.77 -31.44
N LEU A 309 21.68 -16.10 -31.67
CA LEU A 309 22.38 -15.29 -30.68
C LEU A 309 22.41 -13.83 -31.13
N PHE A 310 22.01 -12.93 -30.24
CA PHE A 310 22.02 -11.49 -30.44
C PHE A 310 22.82 -10.81 -29.31
N ASP A 311 23.24 -9.57 -29.53
CA ASP A 311 23.68 -8.70 -28.44
C ASP A 311 22.51 -8.25 -27.56
N THR A 312 22.79 -7.51 -26.49
CA THR A 312 21.74 -6.99 -25.58
C THR A 312 20.93 -5.81 -26.16
N GLU A 313 21.10 -5.47 -27.44
CA GLU A 313 20.25 -4.53 -28.19
C GLU A 313 19.40 -5.23 -29.28
N GLY A 314 19.57 -6.55 -29.43
CA GLY A 314 18.87 -7.37 -30.42
C GLY A 314 19.47 -7.31 -31.83
N ASN A 315 20.73 -6.93 -31.99
CA ASN A 315 21.46 -7.08 -33.25
C ASN A 315 22.01 -8.51 -33.36
N ALA A 316 21.85 -9.15 -34.54
CA ALA A 316 22.22 -10.56 -34.71
C ALA A 316 23.75 -10.73 -34.71
N LEU A 317 24.25 -11.65 -33.89
CA LEU A 317 25.68 -11.99 -33.80
C LEU A 317 26.01 -13.27 -34.56
N ARG A 318 25.24 -14.35 -34.33
CA ARG A 318 25.43 -15.66 -34.98
C ARG A 318 24.18 -16.54 -34.87
N VAL A 319 24.16 -17.62 -35.65
CA VAL A 319 23.18 -18.71 -35.52
C VAL A 319 23.95 -20.01 -35.29
N LEU A 320 23.73 -20.66 -34.15
CA LEU A 320 24.30 -21.96 -33.85
C LEU A 320 23.49 -23.03 -34.58
N GLN A 321 24.18 -23.91 -35.31
CA GLN A 321 23.58 -24.95 -36.15
C GLN A 321 24.29 -26.28 -35.90
N GLY A 322 23.53 -27.38 -35.90
CA GLY A 322 24.07 -28.72 -35.63
C GLY A 322 23.07 -29.65 -34.92
N HIS A 323 22.08 -29.10 -34.21
CA HIS A 323 20.86 -29.86 -33.91
C HIS A 323 20.12 -30.18 -35.21
N VAL A 324 19.52 -31.37 -35.28
CA VAL A 324 18.82 -31.88 -36.47
C VAL A 324 17.29 -31.70 -36.37
N MET A 325 16.79 -31.44 -35.16
CA MET A 325 15.37 -31.17 -34.88
C MET A 325 15.25 -30.06 -33.84
N GLY A 326 14.05 -29.50 -33.68
CA GLY A 326 13.76 -28.40 -32.74
C GLY A 326 14.38 -28.56 -31.35
N VAL A 327 14.98 -27.46 -30.88
CA VAL A 327 15.60 -27.35 -29.55
C VAL A 327 14.49 -27.03 -28.55
N TRP A 328 14.48 -27.69 -27.38
CA TRP A 328 13.39 -27.55 -26.38
C TRP A 328 13.85 -27.20 -24.97
N ALA A 329 15.16 -27.27 -24.72
CA ALA A 329 15.80 -26.82 -23.49
C ALA A 329 17.14 -26.12 -23.81
N MET A 330 17.47 -25.09 -23.04
CA MET A 330 18.74 -24.38 -23.07
C MET A 330 19.12 -23.97 -21.64
N VAL A 331 20.42 -23.80 -21.37
CA VAL A 331 20.91 -22.98 -20.27
C VAL A 331 22.29 -22.38 -20.64
N PRO A 332 22.49 -21.07 -20.51
CA PRO A 332 23.81 -20.46 -20.60
C PRO A 332 24.52 -20.46 -19.24
N TRP A 333 25.84 -20.50 -19.26
CA TRP A 333 26.72 -20.20 -18.15
C TRP A 333 27.93 -19.43 -18.70
N ASP A 334 28.06 -18.15 -18.33
CA ASP A 334 29.02 -17.22 -18.92
C ASP A 334 28.97 -17.25 -20.47
N ASP A 335 30.07 -17.64 -21.13
CA ASP A 335 30.16 -17.77 -22.59
C ASP A 335 29.92 -19.20 -23.11
N ILE A 336 29.49 -20.12 -22.24
CA ILE A 336 29.09 -21.49 -22.61
C ILE A 336 27.56 -21.59 -22.68
N LEU A 337 27.05 -22.35 -23.64
CA LEU A 337 25.65 -22.73 -23.74
C LEU A 337 25.52 -24.25 -23.78
N VAL A 338 24.57 -24.80 -23.03
CA VAL A 338 24.16 -26.20 -23.17
C VAL A 338 22.70 -26.26 -23.66
N SER A 339 22.44 -27.01 -24.73
CA SER A 339 21.12 -27.15 -25.35
C SER A 339 20.70 -28.60 -25.53
N GLY A 340 19.40 -28.86 -25.62
CA GLY A 340 18.84 -30.19 -25.90
C GLY A 340 17.55 -30.11 -26.71
N GLY A 341 17.34 -31.08 -27.61
CA GLY A 341 16.26 -31.05 -28.60
C GLY A 341 15.53 -32.37 -28.84
N CYS A 342 14.70 -32.38 -29.88
CA CYS A 342 13.98 -33.57 -30.36
C CYS A 342 14.90 -34.62 -31.00
N ASP A 343 16.11 -34.23 -31.41
CA ASP A 343 17.16 -35.10 -31.94
C ASP A 343 17.90 -35.89 -30.84
N ARG A 344 17.47 -35.77 -29.57
CA ARG A 344 17.88 -36.57 -28.40
C ARG A 344 19.29 -36.29 -27.89
N ASP A 345 20.11 -35.58 -28.67
CA ASP A 345 21.42 -35.10 -28.26
C ASP A 345 21.30 -33.93 -27.26
N VAL A 346 22.24 -33.87 -26.32
CA VAL A 346 22.58 -32.62 -25.61
C VAL A 346 23.84 -32.06 -26.27
N ARG A 347 23.93 -30.74 -26.48
CA ARG A 347 25.07 -30.09 -27.15
C ARG A 347 25.64 -28.97 -26.29
N VAL A 348 26.97 -28.92 -26.24
CA VAL A 348 27.75 -27.85 -25.61
C VAL A 348 28.24 -26.92 -26.71
N TRP A 349 28.12 -25.61 -26.50
CA TRP A 349 28.57 -24.58 -27.44
C TRP A 349 29.39 -23.51 -26.73
N ASP A 350 30.35 -22.95 -27.45
CA ASP A 350 31.00 -21.68 -27.14
C ASP A 350 30.23 -20.55 -27.86
N LEU A 351 29.74 -19.56 -27.10
CA LEU A 351 28.99 -18.40 -27.61
C LEU A 351 29.88 -17.34 -28.29
N THR A 352 31.18 -17.34 -27.99
CA THR A 352 32.18 -16.43 -28.55
C THR A 352 32.65 -16.89 -29.93
N THR A 353 32.93 -18.18 -30.13
CA THR A 353 33.24 -18.72 -31.47
C THR A 353 32.00 -19.20 -32.24
N GLY A 354 30.96 -19.65 -31.55
CA GLY A 354 29.79 -20.30 -32.14
C GLY A 354 29.96 -21.81 -32.38
N ASN A 355 31.09 -22.39 -32.00
CA ASN A 355 31.40 -23.80 -32.24
C ASN A 355 30.65 -24.73 -31.28
N CYS A 356 30.22 -25.89 -31.78
CA CYS A 356 29.76 -26.99 -30.94
C CYS A 356 31.00 -27.73 -30.38
N LEU A 357 31.24 -27.61 -29.07
CA LEU A 357 32.38 -28.22 -28.39
C LEU A 357 32.19 -29.73 -28.22
N HIS A 358 30.99 -30.14 -27.80
CA HIS A 358 30.64 -31.54 -27.57
C HIS A 358 29.20 -31.85 -27.99
N THR A 359 28.99 -33.04 -28.57
CA THR A 359 27.67 -33.65 -28.78
C THR A 359 27.53 -34.84 -27.83
N LEU A 360 26.80 -34.63 -26.74
CA LEU A 360 26.62 -35.55 -25.64
C LEU A 360 25.46 -36.51 -25.96
N ARG A 361 25.81 -37.74 -26.35
CA ARG A 361 24.84 -38.77 -26.74
C ARG A 361 24.46 -39.66 -25.56
N GLY A 362 23.18 -40.06 -25.48
CA GLY A 362 22.74 -41.08 -24.52
C GLY A 362 21.26 -41.05 -24.14
N HIS A 363 20.57 -39.92 -24.28
CA HIS A 363 19.11 -39.90 -24.20
C HIS A 363 18.51 -40.61 -25.43
N THR A 364 17.40 -41.32 -25.23
CA THR A 364 16.73 -42.11 -26.28
C THR A 364 15.46 -41.44 -26.81
N SER A 365 15.06 -40.31 -26.22
CA SER A 365 13.92 -39.48 -26.62
C SER A 365 14.22 -37.98 -26.41
N THR A 366 13.24 -37.11 -26.67
CA THR A 366 13.40 -35.64 -26.61
C THR A 366 13.92 -35.17 -25.26
N VAL A 367 15.02 -34.41 -25.26
CA VAL A 367 15.50 -33.68 -24.07
C VAL A 367 14.53 -32.52 -23.80
N ARG A 368 13.87 -32.52 -22.64
CA ARG A 368 12.76 -31.61 -22.35
C ARG A 368 13.10 -30.51 -21.35
N CYS A 369 14.02 -30.73 -20.42
CA CYS A 369 14.46 -29.73 -19.45
C CYS A 369 15.96 -29.89 -19.16
N LEU A 370 16.64 -28.79 -18.86
CA LEU A 370 18.10 -28.77 -18.69
C LEU A 370 18.50 -27.60 -17.76
N LYS A 371 19.46 -27.83 -16.86
CA LYS A 371 20.14 -26.81 -16.04
C LYS A 371 21.62 -27.19 -15.86
N MET A 372 22.41 -26.27 -15.35
CA MET A 372 23.79 -26.50 -14.89
C MET A 372 23.88 -26.21 -13.39
N SER A 373 24.67 -26.99 -12.65
CA SER A 373 25.02 -26.69 -11.25
C SER A 373 26.20 -25.72 -11.15
N ASP A 374 27.08 -25.77 -12.15
CA ASP A 374 28.37 -25.08 -12.23
C ASP A 374 28.85 -25.08 -13.70
N ALA A 375 29.92 -24.34 -13.99
CA ALA A 375 30.50 -24.22 -15.34
C ALA A 375 30.98 -25.56 -15.96
N ASN A 376 31.05 -26.66 -15.20
CA ASN A 376 31.52 -27.96 -15.63
C ASN A 376 30.43 -29.03 -15.69
N THR A 377 29.25 -28.81 -15.09
CA THR A 377 28.28 -29.90 -14.85
C THR A 377 26.87 -29.51 -15.29
N ALA A 378 26.35 -30.24 -16.28
CA ALA A 378 24.98 -30.10 -16.78
C ALA A 378 24.11 -31.28 -16.37
N ILE A 379 22.83 -31.03 -16.09
CA ILE A 379 21.81 -32.06 -15.85
C ILE A 379 20.65 -31.84 -16.82
N SER A 380 20.32 -32.89 -17.58
CA SER A 380 19.20 -32.92 -18.53
C SER A 380 18.14 -33.95 -18.12
N GLY A 381 16.87 -33.63 -18.32
CA GLY A 381 15.73 -34.54 -18.16
C GLY A 381 14.99 -34.73 -19.48
N SER A 382 14.57 -35.97 -19.74
CA SER A 382 14.11 -36.41 -21.06
C SER A 382 12.72 -37.07 -21.04
N ARG A 383 12.10 -37.15 -22.22
CA ARG A 383 10.93 -38.00 -22.49
C ARG A 383 11.20 -39.50 -22.32
N ASP A 384 12.46 -39.92 -22.23
CA ASP A 384 12.86 -41.32 -21.98
C ASP A 384 12.82 -41.76 -20.51
N THR A 385 12.20 -40.96 -19.63
CA THR A 385 12.06 -41.17 -18.18
C THR A 385 13.33 -41.00 -17.35
N THR A 386 14.50 -40.78 -17.97
CA THR A 386 15.75 -40.57 -17.24
C THR A 386 16.11 -39.09 -17.08
N LEU A 387 16.91 -38.80 -16.06
CA LEU A 387 17.81 -37.64 -16.10
C LEU A 387 19.25 -38.12 -16.31
N ARG A 388 20.09 -37.27 -16.89
CA ARG A 388 21.52 -37.53 -17.09
C ARG A 388 22.35 -36.38 -16.57
N ILE A 389 23.42 -36.72 -15.86
CA ILE A 389 24.44 -35.79 -15.39
C ILE A 389 25.62 -35.88 -16.35
N TRP A 390 26.10 -34.75 -16.84
CA TRP A 390 27.16 -34.64 -17.83
C TRP A 390 28.30 -33.78 -17.31
N ASP A 391 29.52 -34.23 -17.56
CA ASP A 391 30.73 -33.41 -17.45
C ASP A 391 30.97 -32.70 -18.79
N ILE A 392 31.00 -31.37 -18.74
CA ILE A 392 30.99 -30.47 -19.90
C ILE A 392 32.38 -30.36 -20.54
N LYS A 393 33.48 -30.52 -19.76
CA LYS A 393 34.86 -30.42 -20.29
C LYS A 393 35.35 -31.71 -20.94
N THR A 394 34.88 -32.86 -20.46
CA THR A 394 35.21 -34.17 -21.03
C THR A 394 34.20 -34.63 -22.08
N GLY A 395 32.99 -34.08 -22.04
CA GLY A 395 31.88 -34.48 -22.90
C GLY A 395 31.24 -35.82 -22.52
N LEU A 396 31.43 -36.29 -21.28
CA LEU A 396 31.00 -37.61 -20.82
C LEU A 396 29.74 -37.58 -19.95
N CYS A 397 28.94 -38.64 -20.01
CA CYS A 397 27.84 -38.87 -19.07
C CYS A 397 28.39 -39.47 -17.77
N ARG A 398 28.33 -38.72 -16.67
CA ARG A 398 28.81 -39.15 -15.35
C ARG A 398 27.84 -40.12 -14.67
N ASN A 399 26.55 -39.82 -14.72
CA ASN A 399 25.50 -40.58 -14.02
C ASN A 399 24.20 -40.58 -14.83
N VAL A 400 23.43 -41.66 -14.74
CA VAL A 400 22.06 -41.78 -15.29
C VAL A 400 21.09 -42.00 -14.15
N LEU A 401 20.26 -40.99 -13.88
CA LEU A 401 19.26 -41.02 -12.82
C LEU A 401 17.99 -41.69 -13.36
N VAL A 402 17.77 -42.94 -12.95
CA VAL A 402 16.61 -43.75 -13.32
C VAL A 402 15.62 -43.79 -12.17
N GLY A 403 14.32 -43.70 -12.45
CA GLY A 403 13.28 -43.90 -11.42
C GLY A 403 11.95 -43.19 -11.65
N HIS A 404 11.88 -42.20 -12.54
CA HIS A 404 10.61 -41.74 -13.10
C HIS A 404 10.02 -42.80 -14.04
N GLN A 405 8.70 -42.78 -14.25
CA GLN A 405 7.95 -43.76 -15.05
C GLN A 405 7.34 -43.13 -16.32
N ALA A 406 7.51 -41.82 -16.50
CA ALA A 406 7.09 -41.07 -17.69
C ALA A 406 8.06 -39.92 -17.96
N SER A 407 7.74 -39.07 -18.95
CA SER A 407 8.58 -37.92 -19.33
C SER A 407 8.94 -37.04 -18.14
N VAL A 408 10.24 -36.84 -17.91
CA VAL A 408 10.71 -35.74 -17.07
C VAL A 408 10.41 -34.44 -17.80
N ARG A 409 9.63 -33.55 -17.17
CA ARG A 409 9.09 -32.35 -17.83
C ARG A 409 9.80 -31.07 -17.37
N CYS A 410 10.21 -31.00 -16.12
CA CYS A 410 10.85 -29.85 -15.50
C CYS A 410 11.89 -30.31 -14.48
N LEU A 411 12.94 -29.51 -14.28
CA LEU A 411 13.95 -29.72 -13.23
C LEU A 411 14.52 -28.40 -12.74
N GLU A 412 14.96 -28.36 -11.49
CA GLU A 412 15.67 -27.25 -10.86
C GLU A 412 16.82 -27.76 -9.97
N ILE A 413 17.83 -26.92 -9.71
CA ILE A 413 19.05 -27.28 -8.99
C ILE A 413 19.34 -26.26 -7.88
N LYS A 414 19.82 -26.74 -6.73
CA LYS A 414 20.49 -25.91 -5.72
C LYS A 414 21.60 -26.70 -5.02
N GLY A 415 22.85 -26.28 -5.21
CA GLY A 415 24.01 -27.02 -4.71
C GLY A 415 24.06 -28.43 -5.33
N ASP A 416 24.32 -29.45 -4.50
CA ASP A 416 24.32 -30.85 -4.93
C ASP A 416 22.92 -31.43 -5.20
N ILE A 417 21.85 -30.72 -4.85
CA ILE A 417 20.48 -31.23 -4.98
C ILE A 417 19.87 -30.80 -6.30
N VAL A 418 19.43 -31.79 -7.09
CA VAL A 418 18.52 -31.59 -8.23
C VAL A 418 17.12 -32.11 -7.87
N VAL A 419 16.10 -31.38 -8.28
CA VAL A 419 14.69 -31.79 -8.19
C VAL A 419 14.07 -31.86 -9.56
N SER A 420 13.22 -32.86 -9.80
CA SER A 420 12.59 -33.10 -11.10
C SER A 420 11.09 -33.35 -10.97
N GLY A 421 10.30 -32.81 -11.88
CA GLY A 421 8.86 -33.07 -12.01
C GLY A 421 8.54 -33.84 -13.29
N SER A 422 7.64 -34.82 -13.19
CA SER A 422 7.35 -35.78 -14.25
C SER A 422 5.87 -35.91 -14.60
N TYR A 423 5.62 -36.48 -15.77
CA TYR A 423 4.30 -36.90 -16.23
C TYR A 423 3.78 -38.18 -15.53
N ASP A 424 4.56 -38.78 -14.62
CA ASP A 424 4.13 -39.87 -13.72
C ASP A 424 3.46 -39.39 -12.41
N THR A 425 3.09 -38.10 -12.37
CA THR A 425 2.52 -37.37 -11.23
C THR A 425 3.42 -37.27 -9.98
N THR A 426 4.64 -37.80 -10.02
CA THR A 426 5.63 -37.61 -8.95
C THR A 426 6.63 -36.50 -9.27
N ALA A 427 7.14 -35.87 -8.22
CA ALA A 427 8.43 -35.19 -8.28
C ALA A 427 9.48 -36.01 -7.52
N LYS A 428 10.76 -35.84 -7.83
CA LYS A 428 11.86 -36.57 -7.18
C LYS A 428 12.99 -35.62 -6.82
N VAL A 429 13.63 -35.90 -5.69
CA VAL A 429 14.83 -35.23 -5.19
C VAL A 429 16.00 -36.19 -5.37
N TRP A 430 17.14 -35.69 -5.86
CA TRP A 430 18.33 -36.50 -6.15
C TRP A 430 19.60 -35.76 -5.73
N SER A 431 20.65 -36.51 -5.39
CA SER A 431 22.01 -35.98 -5.25
C SER A 431 22.75 -36.07 -6.59
N ILE A 432 23.43 -34.99 -6.98
CA ILE A 432 24.26 -34.91 -8.19
C ILE A 432 25.56 -35.70 -7.99
N SER A 433 26.20 -35.55 -6.82
CA SER A 433 27.46 -36.20 -6.46
C SER A 433 27.33 -37.72 -6.29
N GLU A 434 26.32 -38.19 -5.54
CA GLU A 434 26.04 -39.61 -5.27
C GLU A 434 25.29 -40.30 -6.43
N GLY A 435 24.61 -39.55 -7.30
CA GLY A 435 23.90 -40.10 -8.46
C GLY A 435 22.64 -40.90 -8.15
N ARG A 436 22.04 -40.74 -6.96
CA ARG A 436 20.85 -41.50 -6.51
C ARG A 436 19.66 -40.62 -6.18
N CYS A 437 18.46 -41.23 -6.20
CA CYS A 437 17.25 -40.63 -5.66
C CYS A 437 17.32 -40.59 -4.12
N LEU A 438 16.95 -39.45 -3.54
CA LEU A 438 16.85 -39.23 -2.09
C LEU A 438 15.39 -39.36 -1.63
N HIS A 439 14.46 -38.70 -2.32
CA HIS A 439 13.03 -38.71 -2.00
C HIS A 439 12.17 -38.78 -3.27
N THR A 440 11.03 -39.47 -3.19
CA THR A 440 9.96 -39.38 -4.19
C THR A 440 8.75 -38.68 -3.57
N LEU A 441 8.43 -37.50 -4.09
CA LEU A 441 7.36 -36.62 -3.66
C LEU A 441 6.06 -37.06 -4.36
N GLN A 442 5.16 -37.70 -3.62
CA GLN A 442 3.91 -38.28 -4.14
C GLN A 442 2.69 -37.54 -3.61
N GLY A 443 1.69 -37.32 -4.46
CA GLY A 443 0.41 -36.72 -4.05
C GLY A 443 -0.26 -35.82 -5.11
N HIS A 444 0.41 -35.47 -6.20
CA HIS A 444 -0.30 -34.91 -7.35
C HIS A 444 -1.12 -36.01 -8.06
N TYR A 445 -2.31 -35.65 -8.51
CA TYR A 445 -3.26 -36.54 -9.17
C TYR A 445 -3.16 -36.49 -10.70
N SER A 446 -2.32 -35.61 -11.24
CA SER A 446 -2.05 -35.46 -12.66
C SER A 446 -0.63 -34.95 -12.92
N GLN A 447 -0.24 -34.84 -14.19
CA GLN A 447 1.14 -34.57 -14.61
C GLN A 447 1.71 -33.27 -14.04
N ILE A 448 2.97 -33.29 -13.58
CA ILE A 448 3.70 -32.09 -13.15
C ILE A 448 4.30 -31.38 -14.37
N TYR A 449 4.11 -30.07 -14.47
CA TYR A 449 4.56 -29.24 -15.59
C TYR A 449 5.61 -28.19 -15.20
N ALA A 450 5.56 -27.69 -13.97
CA ALA A 450 6.46 -26.66 -13.45
C ALA A 450 6.99 -27.04 -12.07
N ILE A 451 8.23 -26.63 -11.79
CA ILE A 451 8.89 -26.86 -10.50
C ILE A 451 9.76 -25.65 -10.15
N ALA A 452 9.85 -25.29 -8.88
CA ALA A 452 10.81 -24.32 -8.35
C ALA A 452 11.42 -24.84 -7.04
N PHE A 453 12.64 -24.40 -6.75
CA PHE A 453 13.44 -24.90 -5.64
C PHE A 453 14.35 -23.78 -5.12
N ASP A 454 14.31 -23.51 -3.81
CA ASP A 454 15.18 -22.52 -3.16
C ASP A 454 16.41 -23.14 -2.46
N GLY A 455 16.40 -24.47 -2.26
CA GLY A 455 17.38 -25.25 -1.51
C GLY A 455 16.78 -26.08 -0.38
N PHE A 456 15.58 -25.74 0.09
CA PHE A 456 14.92 -26.41 1.22
C PHE A 456 13.42 -26.67 1.00
N ARG A 457 12.73 -25.84 0.21
CA ARG A 457 11.36 -26.05 -0.25
C ARG A 457 11.34 -26.33 -1.76
N VAL A 458 10.67 -27.41 -2.14
CA VAL A 458 10.26 -27.67 -3.53
C VAL A 458 8.83 -27.16 -3.69
N ALA A 459 8.53 -26.48 -4.80
CA ALA A 459 7.16 -26.15 -5.20
C ALA A 459 6.87 -26.78 -6.57
N THR A 460 5.78 -27.53 -6.70
CA THR A 460 5.38 -28.24 -7.93
C THR A 460 4.02 -27.76 -8.42
N GLY A 461 3.91 -27.46 -9.71
CA GLY A 461 2.66 -27.10 -10.39
C GLY A 461 2.23 -28.19 -11.37
N SER A 462 0.96 -28.60 -11.30
CA SER A 462 0.41 -29.76 -12.01
C SER A 462 -0.80 -29.42 -12.88
N LEU A 463 -1.16 -30.35 -13.77
CA LEU A 463 -2.44 -30.38 -14.47
C LEU A 463 -3.64 -30.64 -13.52
N ASP A 464 -3.40 -31.11 -12.28
CA ASP A 464 -4.44 -31.25 -11.25
C ASP A 464 -4.89 -29.92 -10.59
N THR A 465 -4.52 -28.81 -11.22
CA THR A 465 -4.78 -27.40 -10.83
C THR A 465 -4.24 -26.97 -9.46
N SER A 466 -3.54 -27.86 -8.75
CA SER A 466 -2.92 -27.55 -7.46
C SER A 466 -1.45 -27.15 -7.60
N VAL A 467 -0.96 -26.41 -6.59
CA VAL A 467 0.48 -26.25 -6.34
C VAL A 467 0.81 -26.86 -4.99
N ARG A 468 1.76 -27.79 -4.95
CA ARG A 468 2.20 -28.43 -3.71
C ARG A 468 3.57 -27.91 -3.28
N ILE A 469 3.72 -27.66 -1.99
CA ILE A 469 5.00 -27.31 -1.35
C ILE A 469 5.50 -28.53 -0.57
N TRP A 470 6.79 -28.83 -0.68
CA TRP A 470 7.43 -29.99 -0.08
C TRP A 470 8.74 -29.59 0.61
N ASN A 471 9.07 -30.24 1.71
CA ASN A 471 10.39 -30.16 2.31
C ASN A 471 11.35 -31.05 1.49
N ALA A 472 12.45 -30.49 0.97
CA ALA A 472 13.41 -31.21 0.14
C ALA A 472 14.28 -32.22 0.91
N THR A 473 14.39 -32.07 2.23
CA THR A 473 15.22 -32.88 3.14
C THR A 473 14.45 -34.01 3.83
N THR A 474 13.13 -33.86 4.02
CA THR A 474 12.27 -34.94 4.56
C THR A 474 11.42 -35.62 3.50
N GLY A 475 11.12 -34.93 2.38
CA GLY A 475 10.20 -35.37 1.34
C GLY A 475 8.72 -35.12 1.64
N GLU A 476 8.40 -34.53 2.81
CA GLU A 476 7.02 -34.33 3.25
C GLU A 476 6.33 -33.17 2.53
N CYS A 477 5.03 -33.32 2.23
CA CYS A 477 4.21 -32.24 1.69
C CYS A 477 3.82 -31.26 2.82
N GLN A 478 4.34 -30.04 2.76
CA GLN A 478 4.10 -29.00 3.76
C GLN A 478 2.79 -28.24 3.53
N ALA A 479 2.38 -28.06 2.26
CA ALA A 479 1.17 -27.34 1.91
C ALA A 479 0.62 -27.73 0.53
N VAL A 480 -0.70 -27.55 0.36
CA VAL A 480 -1.39 -27.64 -0.94
C VAL A 480 -2.10 -26.32 -1.21
N LEU A 481 -1.52 -25.51 -2.09
CA LEU A 481 -2.00 -24.20 -2.48
C LEU A 481 -3.03 -24.34 -3.60
N GLN A 482 -4.24 -23.80 -3.40
CA GLN A 482 -5.42 -24.14 -4.22
C GLN A 482 -6.07 -22.95 -4.95
N GLY A 483 -6.66 -23.27 -6.12
CA GLY A 483 -7.58 -22.40 -6.84
C GLY A 483 -7.07 -21.76 -8.14
N HIS A 484 -5.95 -22.22 -8.70
CA HIS A 484 -5.90 -22.24 -10.18
C HIS A 484 -7.02 -23.20 -10.64
N THR A 485 -7.65 -22.89 -11.77
CA THR A 485 -8.80 -23.63 -12.32
C THR A 485 -8.42 -24.46 -13.55
N SER A 486 -7.15 -24.42 -13.94
CA SER A 486 -6.54 -25.16 -15.05
C SER A 486 -5.08 -25.48 -14.70
N LEU A 487 -4.34 -26.03 -15.66
CA LEU A 487 -2.92 -26.38 -15.59
C LEU A 487 -2.06 -25.25 -14.96
N VAL A 488 -1.27 -25.56 -13.93
CA VAL A 488 -0.26 -24.62 -13.41
C VAL A 488 1.05 -24.77 -14.20
N GLY A 489 1.12 -24.08 -15.34
CA GLY A 489 2.20 -24.19 -16.32
C GLY A 489 3.45 -23.36 -16.01
N GLN A 490 3.36 -22.32 -15.17
CA GLN A 490 4.45 -21.40 -14.85
C GLN A 490 4.63 -21.26 -13.33
N LEU A 491 5.88 -21.22 -12.86
CA LEU A 491 6.19 -21.24 -11.43
C LEU A 491 7.60 -20.67 -11.16
N GLN A 492 7.73 -19.70 -10.26
CA GLN A 492 9.02 -19.19 -9.77
C GLN A 492 8.96 -18.88 -8.28
N MET A 493 10.12 -19.00 -7.60
CA MET A 493 10.28 -18.83 -6.15
C MET A 493 11.46 -17.89 -5.84
N ARG A 494 11.28 -16.94 -4.92
CA ARG A 494 12.33 -16.08 -4.38
C ARG A 494 12.02 -15.72 -2.92
N GLY A 495 12.92 -16.03 -1.99
CA GLY A 495 12.78 -15.69 -0.57
C GLY A 495 11.50 -16.25 0.07
N GLY A 496 10.69 -15.39 0.70
CA GLY A 496 9.39 -15.75 1.27
C GLY A 496 8.25 -15.88 0.25
N THR A 497 8.51 -15.66 -1.05
CA THR A 497 7.47 -15.46 -2.06
C THR A 497 7.51 -16.51 -3.18
N LEU A 498 6.33 -16.98 -3.57
CA LEU A 498 6.11 -17.81 -4.76
C LEU A 498 5.18 -17.07 -5.74
N VAL A 499 5.50 -17.10 -7.04
CA VAL A 499 4.60 -16.63 -8.10
C VAL A 499 4.32 -17.77 -9.07
N THR A 500 3.06 -17.93 -9.45
CA THR A 500 2.54 -19.05 -10.27
C THR A 500 1.63 -18.52 -11.37
N GLY A 501 1.69 -19.10 -12.56
CA GLY A 501 0.84 -18.75 -13.70
C GLY A 501 0.09 -19.96 -14.23
N GLY A 502 -1.24 -19.82 -14.37
CA GLY A 502 -2.14 -20.88 -14.82
C GLY A 502 -2.47 -20.79 -16.31
N SER A 503 -2.92 -21.91 -16.87
CA SER A 503 -3.57 -21.93 -18.19
C SER A 503 -5.01 -21.37 -18.16
N ASP A 504 -5.49 -20.98 -16.99
CA ASP A 504 -6.70 -20.18 -16.78
C ASP A 504 -6.47 -18.66 -16.91
N GLY A 505 -5.27 -18.25 -17.35
CA GLY A 505 -4.89 -16.85 -17.50
C GLY A 505 -4.60 -16.12 -16.19
N SER A 506 -4.74 -16.79 -15.04
CA SER A 506 -4.48 -16.17 -13.73
C SER A 506 -2.99 -16.25 -13.35
N VAL A 507 -2.50 -15.19 -12.71
CA VAL A 507 -1.22 -15.20 -11.99
C VAL A 507 -1.51 -15.05 -10.50
N ARG A 508 -0.89 -15.89 -9.68
CA ARG A 508 -1.08 -15.91 -8.23
C ARG A 508 0.24 -15.79 -7.49
N VAL A 509 0.30 -14.84 -6.56
CA VAL A 509 1.42 -14.61 -5.64
C VAL A 509 1.05 -15.23 -4.29
N TRP A 510 1.99 -15.94 -3.65
CA TRP A 510 1.76 -16.66 -2.39
C TRP A 510 2.89 -16.39 -1.40
N SER A 511 2.56 -16.39 -0.11
CA SER A 511 3.54 -16.45 0.98
C SER A 511 3.94 -17.92 1.21
N LEU A 512 5.24 -18.20 1.21
CA LEU A 512 5.84 -19.48 1.58
C LEU A 512 6.21 -19.56 3.07
N GLU A 513 5.87 -18.54 3.85
CA GLU A 513 5.93 -18.54 5.32
C GLU A 513 4.57 -18.91 5.91
N ARG A 514 3.48 -18.42 5.29
CA ARG A 514 2.09 -18.60 5.75
C ARG A 514 1.28 -19.59 4.89
N PHE A 515 1.86 -20.06 3.78
CA PHE A 515 1.22 -20.92 2.77
C PHE A 515 -0.14 -20.40 2.27
N CYS A 516 -0.30 -19.07 2.23
CA CYS A 516 -1.52 -18.39 1.85
C CYS A 516 -1.33 -17.56 0.56
N PRO A 517 -2.39 -17.30 -0.23
CA PRO A 517 -2.32 -16.33 -1.32
C PRO A 517 -2.06 -14.93 -0.74
N ILE A 518 -1.24 -14.15 -1.45
CA ILE A 518 -1.07 -12.72 -1.25
C ILE A 518 -1.90 -11.98 -2.30
N HIS A 519 -1.69 -12.28 -3.59
CA HIS A 519 -2.41 -11.67 -4.71
C HIS A 519 -3.00 -12.71 -5.66
N ARG A 520 -4.18 -12.40 -6.20
CA ARG A 520 -4.79 -13.10 -7.35
C ARG A 520 -4.95 -12.08 -8.49
N LEU A 521 -4.14 -12.22 -9.52
CA LEU A 521 -4.10 -11.34 -10.69
C LEU A 521 -4.90 -12.03 -11.81
N ALA A 522 -5.98 -11.40 -12.27
CA ALA A 522 -6.64 -11.79 -13.52
C ALA A 522 -5.76 -11.26 -14.67
N ALA A 523 -4.75 -12.04 -15.03
CA ALA A 523 -3.62 -11.48 -15.77
C ALA A 523 -3.88 -11.42 -17.27
N HIS A 524 -4.34 -12.52 -17.87
CA HIS A 524 -4.53 -12.68 -19.30
C HIS A 524 -5.87 -13.36 -19.59
N ASP A 525 -6.45 -13.11 -20.77
CA ASP A 525 -7.73 -13.73 -21.19
C ASP A 525 -7.59 -15.23 -21.51
N ASN A 526 -6.34 -15.69 -21.70
CA ASN A 526 -5.94 -17.05 -22.02
C ASN A 526 -4.64 -17.40 -21.28
N SER A 527 -4.18 -18.65 -21.40
CA SER A 527 -3.01 -19.21 -20.70
C SER A 527 -1.80 -18.27 -20.54
N VAL A 528 -1.24 -18.23 -19.33
CA VAL A 528 0.05 -17.58 -19.05
C VAL A 528 1.16 -18.39 -19.70
N THR A 529 1.78 -17.85 -20.75
CA THR A 529 2.85 -18.51 -21.53
C THR A 529 4.24 -18.26 -20.96
N SER A 530 4.41 -17.16 -20.22
CA SER A 530 5.68 -16.78 -19.61
C SER A 530 5.46 -16.01 -18.31
N LEU A 531 6.32 -16.23 -17.33
CA LEU A 531 6.27 -15.57 -16.03
C LEU A 531 7.70 -15.37 -15.52
N GLN A 532 8.03 -14.16 -15.08
CA GLN A 532 9.24 -13.83 -14.32
C GLN A 532 8.87 -12.84 -13.20
N PHE A 533 9.63 -12.80 -12.10
CA PHE A 533 9.49 -11.74 -11.10
C PHE A 533 10.80 -11.39 -10.40
N ASP A 534 10.89 -10.15 -9.89
CA ASP A 534 11.92 -9.68 -8.97
C ASP A 534 11.29 -9.29 -7.62
N ASP A 535 12.04 -8.67 -6.71
CA ASP A 535 11.53 -8.30 -5.37
C ASP A 535 10.45 -7.19 -5.38
N THR A 536 10.17 -6.59 -6.55
CA THR A 536 9.32 -5.41 -6.74
C THR A 536 8.23 -5.57 -7.80
N ARG A 537 8.45 -6.38 -8.84
CA ARG A 537 7.56 -6.49 -10.01
C ARG A 537 7.39 -7.94 -10.50
N VAL A 538 6.21 -8.25 -10.99
CA VAL A 538 5.91 -9.48 -11.76
C VAL A 538 5.73 -9.09 -13.23
N VAL A 539 6.33 -9.86 -14.15
CA VAL A 539 6.15 -9.69 -15.59
C VAL A 539 5.55 -10.99 -16.16
N SER A 540 4.35 -10.88 -16.72
CA SER A 540 3.62 -12.00 -17.32
C SER A 540 3.42 -11.80 -18.83
N GLY A 541 3.54 -12.87 -19.59
CA GLY A 541 3.17 -12.95 -21.01
C GLY A 541 2.08 -14.00 -21.20
N GLY A 542 1.14 -13.75 -22.13
CA GLY A 542 0.00 -14.62 -22.35
C GLY A 542 -0.27 -14.99 -23.81
N SER A 543 -1.11 -16.00 -23.99
CA SER A 543 -1.74 -16.36 -25.27
C SER A 543 -2.76 -15.33 -25.76
N ASP A 544 -3.01 -14.26 -25.01
CA ASP A 544 -3.74 -13.06 -25.43
C ASP A 544 -2.89 -12.08 -26.27
N GLY A 545 -1.60 -12.38 -26.46
CA GLY A 545 -0.68 -11.52 -27.21
C GLY A 545 -0.13 -10.33 -26.42
N ARG A 546 -0.30 -10.31 -25.08
CA ARG A 546 0.09 -9.17 -24.22
C ARG A 546 1.24 -9.53 -23.29
N VAL A 547 2.05 -8.53 -22.95
CA VAL A 547 2.99 -8.56 -21.80
C VAL A 547 2.52 -7.53 -20.78
N LYS A 548 2.35 -7.95 -19.52
CA LYS A 548 1.82 -7.12 -18.44
C LYS A 548 2.80 -7.07 -17.27
N VAL A 549 3.01 -5.87 -16.73
CA VAL A 549 3.89 -5.61 -15.58
C VAL A 549 3.01 -5.27 -14.38
N TRP A 550 3.22 -5.95 -13.26
CA TRP A 550 2.45 -5.81 -12.03
C TRP A 550 3.39 -5.43 -10.88
N ASP A 551 2.93 -4.58 -9.97
CA ASP A 551 3.66 -4.26 -8.73
C ASP A 551 3.46 -5.41 -7.73
N LEU A 552 4.55 -6.07 -7.31
CA LEU A 552 4.49 -7.29 -6.50
C LEU A 552 3.87 -7.03 -5.11
N ARG A 553 4.07 -5.83 -4.57
CA ARG A 553 3.63 -5.46 -3.22
C ARG A 553 2.12 -5.18 -3.17
N THR A 554 1.60 -4.46 -4.15
CA THR A 554 0.18 -4.03 -4.21
C THR A 554 -0.71 -4.94 -5.05
N GLY A 555 -0.14 -5.72 -5.97
CA GLY A 555 -0.90 -6.56 -6.90
C GLY A 555 -1.57 -5.78 -8.04
N HIS A 556 -1.31 -4.48 -8.17
CA HIS A 556 -1.88 -3.67 -9.25
C HIS A 556 -1.13 -3.85 -10.57
N LEU A 557 -1.87 -3.82 -11.68
CA LEU A 557 -1.30 -3.68 -13.02
C LEU A 557 -0.64 -2.31 -13.14
N VAL A 558 0.66 -2.29 -13.44
CA VAL A 558 1.43 -1.06 -13.69
C VAL A 558 1.20 -0.60 -15.12
N ARG A 559 1.36 -1.51 -16.09
CA ARG A 559 1.15 -1.26 -17.52
C ARG A 559 1.09 -2.55 -18.32
N GLU A 560 0.56 -2.46 -19.53
CA GLU A 560 0.95 -3.36 -20.62
C GLU A 560 2.28 -2.83 -21.22
N LEU A 561 3.22 -3.73 -21.50
CA LEU A 561 4.58 -3.36 -21.94
C LEU A 561 4.68 -3.30 -23.46
N ILE A 562 4.10 -4.28 -24.15
CA ILE A 562 4.10 -4.38 -25.62
C ILE A 562 2.69 -4.18 -26.17
N ALA A 563 2.56 -3.75 -27.44
CA ALA A 563 1.27 -3.74 -28.12
C ALA A 563 0.70 -5.17 -28.29
N GLN A 564 -0.62 -5.34 -28.31
CA GLN A 564 -1.22 -6.67 -28.45
C GLN A 564 -0.80 -7.34 -29.78
N GLY A 565 -0.31 -8.58 -29.70
CA GLY A 565 -0.03 -9.44 -30.85
C GLY A 565 -1.02 -10.62 -30.95
N GLU A 566 -0.65 -11.65 -31.71
CA GLU A 566 -1.40 -12.92 -31.76
C GLU A 566 -1.13 -13.78 -30.52
N ALA A 567 0.13 -13.84 -30.07
CA ALA A 567 0.53 -14.55 -28.86
C ALA A 567 1.89 -14.02 -28.35
N VAL A 568 2.13 -14.08 -27.04
CA VAL A 568 3.49 -13.99 -26.48
C VAL A 568 4.01 -15.40 -26.24
N TRP A 569 5.20 -15.71 -26.72
CA TRP A 569 5.85 -16.99 -26.45
C TRP A 569 6.63 -16.97 -25.15
N ARG A 570 7.51 -15.97 -24.97
CA ARG A 570 8.38 -15.82 -23.80
C ARG A 570 8.72 -14.36 -23.49
N VAL A 571 9.01 -14.13 -22.21
CA VAL A 571 9.54 -12.86 -21.69
C VAL A 571 10.68 -13.19 -20.71
N ALA A 572 11.82 -12.54 -20.89
CA ALA A 572 12.96 -12.59 -19.98
C ALA A 572 13.36 -11.15 -19.61
N PHE A 573 13.68 -10.87 -18.34
CA PHE A 573 14.07 -9.52 -17.92
C PHE A 573 15.15 -9.53 -16.83
N GLU A 574 15.93 -8.45 -16.83
CA GLU A 574 16.82 -8.00 -15.77
C GLU A 574 16.36 -6.60 -15.32
N ASP A 575 16.88 -6.11 -14.19
CA ASP A 575 16.52 -4.83 -13.57
C ASP A 575 16.39 -3.65 -14.56
N GLU A 576 17.25 -3.59 -15.59
CA GLU A 576 17.29 -2.50 -16.58
C GLU A 576 16.90 -2.90 -18.02
N LYS A 577 16.61 -4.19 -18.30
CA LYS A 577 16.27 -4.66 -19.67
C LYS A 577 15.19 -5.74 -19.68
N CYS A 578 14.29 -5.70 -20.65
CA CYS A 578 13.28 -6.75 -20.85
C CYS A 578 13.21 -7.15 -22.33
N VAL A 579 13.19 -8.45 -22.60
CA VAL A 579 13.06 -9.02 -23.95
C VAL A 579 11.76 -9.81 -24.02
N ALA A 580 10.86 -9.39 -24.90
CA ALA A 580 9.61 -10.09 -25.19
C ALA A 580 9.65 -10.71 -26.60
N MET A 581 9.25 -11.98 -26.70
CA MET A 581 9.20 -12.76 -27.93
C MET A 581 7.73 -13.02 -28.28
N ALA A 582 7.23 -12.42 -29.34
CA ALA A 582 5.82 -12.42 -29.71
C ALA A 582 5.58 -12.83 -31.17
N LEU A 583 4.37 -13.35 -31.44
CA LEU A 583 3.85 -13.58 -32.77
C LEU A 583 3.03 -12.36 -33.21
N ARG A 584 3.37 -11.77 -34.37
CA ARG A 584 2.57 -10.71 -35.01
C ARG A 584 2.63 -10.83 -36.54
N ASN A 585 1.48 -10.69 -37.19
CA ASN A 585 1.30 -10.90 -38.63
C ASN A 585 1.91 -12.25 -39.07
N SER A 586 1.69 -13.29 -38.25
CA SER A 586 2.27 -14.63 -38.37
C SER A 586 3.81 -14.69 -38.43
N ARG A 587 4.52 -13.66 -37.93
CA ARG A 587 5.98 -13.59 -37.84
C ARG A 587 6.47 -13.51 -36.40
N THR A 588 7.66 -14.06 -36.15
CA THR A 588 8.31 -14.03 -34.83
C THR A 588 9.09 -12.74 -34.64
N VAL A 589 8.57 -11.89 -33.75
CA VAL A 589 9.07 -10.55 -33.44
C VAL A 589 9.67 -10.54 -32.03
N MET A 590 10.80 -9.85 -31.89
CA MET A 590 11.43 -9.54 -30.62
C MET A 590 11.26 -8.06 -30.30
N GLU A 591 10.86 -7.76 -29.08
CA GLU A 591 10.92 -6.41 -28.51
C GLU A 591 11.95 -6.37 -27.40
N VAL A 592 13.00 -5.57 -27.61
CA VAL A 592 14.03 -5.28 -26.61
C VAL A 592 13.71 -3.94 -25.97
N TRP A 593 13.34 -3.97 -24.69
CA TRP A 593 13.14 -2.79 -23.85
C TRP A 593 14.41 -2.52 -23.03
N SER A 594 14.83 -1.25 -23.02
CA SER A 594 15.83 -0.73 -22.08
C SER A 594 15.19 0.31 -21.15
N PHE A 595 15.49 0.19 -19.86
CA PHE A 595 15.03 1.09 -18.79
C PHE A 595 16.19 1.86 -18.14
N SER A 596 17.44 1.61 -18.55
CA SER A 596 18.60 2.40 -18.17
C SER A 596 18.39 3.88 -18.53
N PRO A 597 18.64 4.83 -17.62
CA PRO A 597 18.63 6.26 -17.96
C PRO A 597 19.85 6.61 -18.84
N PRO A 598 19.76 7.65 -19.70
CA PRO A 598 20.91 8.14 -20.47
C PRO A 598 22.08 8.56 -19.58
N GLU A 599 23.33 8.36 -20.04
CA GLU A 599 24.52 8.62 -19.22
C GLU A 599 24.65 10.09 -18.80
N GLU A 600 24.21 11.03 -19.65
CA GLU A 600 24.19 12.47 -19.39
C GLU A 600 23.31 12.82 -18.19
N VAL A 601 22.28 12.02 -17.92
CA VAL A 601 21.39 12.17 -16.75
C VAL A 601 22.07 11.64 -15.48
N LEU A 602 22.98 10.67 -15.58
CA LEU A 602 23.70 10.11 -14.43
C LEU A 602 24.88 10.96 -13.99
N GLN A 603 25.59 11.63 -14.91
CA GLN A 603 26.74 12.48 -14.59
C GLN A 603 26.36 13.66 -13.67
N GLU A 604 26.96 13.73 -12.47
CA GLU A 604 26.95 14.95 -11.67
C GLU A 604 28.05 15.92 -12.18
N ARG A 605 27.70 17.20 -12.39
CA ARG A 605 28.66 18.21 -12.87
C ARG A 605 29.75 18.46 -11.80
N PRO A 606 31.05 18.33 -12.13
CA PRO A 606 32.12 18.60 -11.17
C PRO A 606 32.14 20.04 -10.68
N THR A 607 32.53 20.22 -9.41
CA THR A 607 32.85 21.54 -8.82
C THR A 607 34.26 21.98 -9.22
N SER A 608 34.48 22.22 -10.51
CA SER A 608 35.70 22.89 -11.01
C SER A 608 35.46 24.40 -11.11
N LEU A 609 36.29 25.19 -10.43
CA LEU A 609 36.39 26.63 -10.68
C LEU A 609 36.84 26.86 -12.15
N PRO A 610 36.34 27.90 -12.84
CA PRO A 610 36.99 28.35 -14.07
C PRO A 610 38.39 28.89 -13.74
N PRO A 611 39.42 28.62 -14.56
CA PRO A 611 40.76 29.16 -14.32
C PRO A 611 40.74 30.69 -14.46
N SER A 612 41.06 31.39 -13.38
CA SER A 612 41.16 32.85 -13.36
C SER A 612 42.47 33.32 -14.01
N PHE A 613 42.36 34.15 -15.05
CA PHE A 613 43.50 34.91 -15.59
C PHE A 613 44.13 35.78 -14.51
N LEU A 614 45.39 35.53 -14.15
CA LEU A 614 46.30 36.48 -13.49
C LEU A 614 47.75 36.15 -13.86
N ASP A 615 48.21 36.64 -15.01
CA ASP A 615 49.63 36.80 -15.32
C ASP A 615 50.08 38.22 -14.93
N ALA A 616 50.85 38.36 -13.84
CA ALA A 616 51.65 39.54 -13.53
C ALA A 616 52.74 39.16 -12.48
N PRO A 617 54.05 39.44 -12.71
CA PRO A 617 55.13 38.90 -11.88
C PRO A 617 55.66 39.86 -10.81
N VAL A 618 56.15 39.30 -9.69
CA VAL A 618 57.02 39.96 -8.70
C VAL A 618 58.09 38.93 -8.25
N PRO A 619 59.38 39.29 -8.09
CA PRO A 619 60.48 38.31 -8.08
C PRO A 619 60.99 37.85 -6.69
N GLU A 620 62.06 37.07 -6.74
CA GLU A 620 62.90 36.46 -5.70
C GLU A 620 63.11 37.27 -4.40
N GLN A 621 63.21 36.57 -3.25
CA GLN A 621 64.50 36.37 -2.54
C GLN A 621 64.40 35.35 -1.36
N SER A 622 65.50 35.15 -0.61
CA SER A 622 65.83 33.89 0.07
C SER A 622 65.94 33.94 1.62
N SER A 623 65.63 32.78 2.25
CA SER A 623 66.16 32.21 3.52
C SER A 623 66.61 33.12 4.71
N GLY A 624 66.06 32.91 5.93
CA GLY A 624 66.41 33.73 7.12
C GLY A 624 66.19 33.18 8.57
N VAL A 625 66.22 31.87 8.80
CA VAL A 625 66.38 31.11 10.08
C VAL A 625 66.44 31.87 11.46
N ARG A 626 65.44 31.63 12.35
CA ARG A 626 65.52 31.22 13.81
C ARG A 626 64.10 31.17 14.44
N ALA A 627 63.67 30.14 15.18
CA ALA A 627 63.99 29.74 16.56
C ALA A 627 63.54 30.78 17.63
N SER A 628 62.94 30.45 18.79
CA SER A 628 62.47 29.16 19.38
C SER A 628 61.76 29.43 20.73
N LEU A 629 60.88 28.53 21.22
CA LEU A 629 60.86 28.06 22.64
C LEU A 629 59.74 27.02 22.93
N LEU A 630 60.14 25.91 23.57
CA LEU A 630 59.33 24.94 24.32
C LEU A 630 59.97 24.82 25.71
N PRO A 631 59.23 24.45 26.78
CA PRO A 631 59.54 23.12 27.37
C PRO A 631 58.43 22.39 28.20
N LYS A 632 58.37 21.05 28.05
CA LYS A 632 58.21 20.03 29.14
C LYS A 632 56.82 19.89 29.85
N HIS A 633 56.41 18.73 30.41
CA HIS A 633 56.94 17.35 30.49
C HIS A 633 55.84 16.33 30.94
N ILE A 634 55.92 15.06 30.48
CA ILE A 634 55.73 13.75 31.22
C ILE A 634 54.37 13.47 31.97
N ALA A 635 53.93 12.22 32.25
CA ALA A 635 53.64 11.00 31.45
C ALA A 635 53.42 9.76 32.39
N LYS A 636 52.37 8.94 32.14
CA LYS A 636 52.17 7.49 32.47
C LYS A 636 50.68 7.13 32.22
N LEU A 637 50.21 6.01 31.64
CA LEU A 637 50.51 4.55 31.59
C LEU A 637 49.68 3.68 32.56
N SER A 638 48.73 2.90 32.03
CA SER A 638 48.51 1.47 32.39
C SER A 638 47.58 0.71 31.41
N THR A 639 47.99 -0.51 31.06
CA THR A 639 47.21 -1.73 30.72
C THR A 639 46.07 -1.74 29.67
N LEU A 640 46.41 -2.40 28.54
CA LEU A 640 45.59 -3.25 27.64
C LEU A 640 44.94 -4.48 28.38
N PRO A 641 44.08 -5.33 27.76
CA PRO A 641 43.94 -5.59 26.32
C PRO A 641 42.51 -5.73 25.72
N CYS A 642 42.51 -5.87 24.39
CA CYS A 642 41.39 -6.23 23.53
C CYS A 642 41.13 -7.76 23.53
N LEU A 643 39.89 -8.18 23.23
CA LEU A 643 39.62 -9.43 22.51
C LEU A 643 38.32 -9.30 21.68
N ALA A 644 38.18 -10.13 20.65
CA ALA A 644 37.11 -10.05 19.66
C ALA A 644 36.49 -11.42 19.36
N SER A 645 35.30 -11.40 18.74
CA SER A 645 34.65 -12.51 18.02
C SER A 645 34.31 -13.78 18.83
N HIS A 646 33.02 -14.12 18.90
CA HIS A 646 32.39 -14.94 17.85
C HIS A 646 30.87 -15.07 18.02
N CYS A 647 30.18 -15.39 16.93
CA CYS A 647 28.79 -15.85 16.95
C CYS A 647 28.73 -17.36 17.24
N LEU A 648 27.64 -17.86 17.82
CA LEU A 648 27.05 -19.14 17.39
C LEU A 648 25.59 -19.34 17.85
N ALA A 649 24.93 -20.24 17.13
CA ALA A 649 23.52 -20.65 17.13
C ALA A 649 22.73 -20.63 18.47
N SER A 650 21.50 -20.11 18.39
CA SER A 650 20.40 -20.54 19.28
C SER A 650 19.87 -21.90 18.83
N SER A 651 19.81 -22.87 19.74
CA SER A 651 19.10 -24.15 19.55
C SER A 651 17.91 -24.22 20.51
N CYS A 652 16.72 -24.58 20.03
CA CYS A 652 15.53 -24.81 20.86
C CYS A 652 15.29 -26.31 21.02
N LEU A 653 15.03 -26.77 22.25
CA LEU A 653 14.55 -28.12 22.51
C LEU A 653 13.62 -28.19 23.73
N ALA A 654 12.63 -29.07 23.63
CA ALA A 654 11.38 -29.17 24.37
C ALA A 654 11.47 -29.41 25.89
N LEU A 655 10.36 -29.14 26.59
CA LEU A 655 9.44 -30.09 27.25
C LEU A 655 8.23 -29.28 27.81
N ALA A 656 6.96 -29.61 27.56
CA ALA A 656 6.12 -30.67 28.18
C ALA A 656 5.84 -30.43 29.69
N ARG A 657 4.69 -30.78 30.29
CA ARG A 657 3.40 -31.35 29.82
C ARG A 657 2.36 -31.18 30.95
N SER A 658 1.07 -31.08 30.63
CA SER A 658 -0.01 -31.58 31.52
C SER A 658 -1.29 -31.84 30.70
N ALA A 659 -2.18 -32.70 31.20
CA ALA A 659 -3.39 -33.12 30.51
C ALA A 659 -4.52 -33.44 31.50
N ILE A 660 -5.76 -33.21 31.08
CA ILE A 660 -6.97 -33.75 31.72
C ILE A 660 -7.78 -34.48 30.64
N THR A 661 -8.27 -35.67 30.96
CA THR A 661 -8.99 -36.55 30.03
C THR A 661 -10.40 -36.81 30.55
N THR A 662 -11.42 -36.68 29.71
CA THR A 662 -12.74 -37.27 30.00
C THR A 662 -13.44 -37.67 28.70
N THR A 663 -13.78 -38.95 28.59
CA THR A 663 -14.64 -39.53 27.55
C THR A 663 -16.06 -39.72 28.11
N MET A 664 -17.08 -39.63 27.25
CA MET A 664 -18.33 -40.41 27.39
C MET A 664 -19.17 -40.38 26.10
N PHE A 665 -20.11 -41.32 25.98
CA PHE A 665 -20.97 -41.54 24.82
C PHE A 665 -22.28 -40.73 24.87
N SER A 666 -22.93 -40.46 23.72
CA SER A 666 -24.08 -41.30 23.28
C SER A 666 -24.96 -40.71 22.15
N ARG A 667 -25.89 -41.56 21.69
CA ARG A 667 -26.73 -41.55 20.49
C ARG A 667 -27.65 -40.33 20.26
N ALA A 668 -27.58 -39.82 19.02
CA ALA A 668 -28.64 -39.78 18.01
C ALA A 668 -30.14 -39.60 18.38
N ALA A 669 -30.79 -38.67 17.67
CA ALA A 669 -32.18 -38.80 17.24
C ALA A 669 -32.36 -38.23 15.81
N ARG A 670 -33.05 -38.97 14.92
CA ARG A 670 -33.68 -38.41 13.72
C ARG A 670 -35.14 -38.13 14.03
N LEU A 671 -35.66 -36.98 13.64
CA LEU A 671 -37.09 -36.76 13.44
C LEU A 671 -37.33 -36.05 12.12
N THR A 672 -38.50 -36.29 11.51
CA THR A 672 -38.75 -36.01 10.10
C THR A 672 -40.07 -35.28 9.88
N ARG A 673 -40.08 -34.44 8.84
CA ARG A 673 -41.23 -34.14 7.96
C ARG A 673 -42.38 -33.30 8.57
N ALA A 674 -42.53 -32.10 8.03
CA ALA A 674 -43.84 -31.50 7.76
C ALA A 674 -43.79 -30.74 6.43
N VAL A 675 -44.86 -30.83 5.63
CA VAL A 675 -45.07 -30.06 4.39
C VAL A 675 -46.53 -29.61 4.38
N PRO A 676 -46.85 -28.30 4.36
CA PRO A 676 -48.19 -27.79 4.09
C PRO A 676 -48.42 -27.61 2.58
N ALA A 677 -49.69 -27.49 2.17
CA ALA A 677 -50.13 -27.66 0.79
C ALA A 677 -50.43 -26.34 0.02
N ARG A 678 -50.81 -26.48 -1.26
CA ARG A 678 -51.20 -25.38 -2.17
C ARG A 678 -52.45 -24.60 -1.71
N ALA A 679 -52.41 -23.29 -1.91
CA ALA A 679 -53.56 -22.45 -2.28
C ALA A 679 -53.07 -21.49 -3.39
N ALA A 680 -53.58 -21.61 -4.62
CA ALA A 680 -54.67 -20.80 -5.19
C ALA A 680 -54.15 -19.50 -5.87
N PRO A 681 -54.56 -19.17 -7.11
CA PRO A 681 -53.97 -18.07 -7.88
C PRO A 681 -54.52 -16.70 -7.48
N ARG A 682 -53.66 -15.69 -7.43
CA ARG A 682 -54.05 -14.26 -7.37
C ARG A 682 -54.04 -13.64 -8.76
N ALA A 683 -54.98 -12.73 -9.00
CA ALA A 683 -55.09 -11.94 -10.23
C ALA A 683 -53.93 -10.93 -10.36
N PRO A 684 -53.59 -10.47 -11.57
CA PRO A 684 -52.54 -9.47 -11.78
C PRO A 684 -52.95 -8.11 -11.20
N ILE A 685 -52.09 -7.53 -10.36
CA ILE A 685 -52.18 -6.15 -9.87
C ILE A 685 -51.30 -5.27 -10.80
N PRO A 686 -51.72 -4.04 -11.16
CA PRO A 686 -50.95 -3.19 -12.07
C PRO A 686 -49.55 -2.87 -11.56
N SER A 687 -48.57 -2.82 -12.47
CA SER A 687 -47.19 -2.45 -12.16
C SER A 687 -47.08 -0.95 -11.89
N LEU A 688 -47.21 -0.55 -10.63
CA LEU A 688 -46.75 0.76 -10.17
C LEU A 688 -45.22 0.83 -10.32
N VAL A 689 -44.77 1.63 -11.28
CA VAL A 689 -43.34 1.95 -11.43
C VAL A 689 -42.96 2.88 -10.29
N ALA A 690 -42.48 2.31 -9.18
CA ALA A 690 -41.93 3.06 -8.07
C ALA A 690 -40.69 3.84 -8.54
N ALA A 691 -40.82 5.17 -8.64
CA ALA A 691 -39.66 6.03 -8.81
C ALA A 691 -38.68 5.80 -7.65
N ARG A 692 -37.37 5.75 -7.95
CA ARG A 692 -36.34 5.61 -6.92
C ARG A 692 -36.29 6.88 -6.06
N ARG A 693 -36.95 6.84 -4.90
CA ARG A 693 -36.84 7.84 -3.84
C ARG A 693 -35.50 7.65 -3.12
N ASN A 694 -34.86 8.75 -2.74
CA ASN A 694 -33.57 8.75 -2.04
C ASN A 694 -33.76 9.39 -0.66
N VAL A 695 -33.07 8.89 0.36
CA VAL A 695 -33.11 9.51 1.70
C VAL A 695 -32.55 10.94 1.65
N THR A 696 -33.36 11.91 2.08
CA THR A 696 -32.95 13.31 2.26
C THR A 696 -32.49 13.58 3.70
N THR A 697 -31.99 14.78 3.95
CA THR A 697 -31.53 15.24 5.28
C THR A 697 -32.50 16.25 5.91
N ASN A 698 -33.75 16.32 5.46
CA ASN A 698 -34.71 17.30 5.97
C ASN A 698 -35.11 16.95 7.40
N ALA A 699 -34.74 17.80 8.36
CA ALA A 699 -35.04 17.61 9.78
C ALA A 699 -36.47 18.03 10.18
N ALA A 700 -37.21 18.68 9.27
CA ALA A 700 -38.59 19.12 9.44
C ALA A 700 -39.49 18.45 8.37
N SER A 701 -39.57 17.12 8.38
CA SER A 701 -40.21 16.32 7.32
C SER A 701 -41.49 15.57 7.75
N ALA A 702 -41.72 15.42 9.05
CA ALA A 702 -42.88 14.70 9.59
C ALA A 702 -44.16 15.56 9.58
N GLN A 703 -45.31 14.90 9.63
CA GLN A 703 -46.64 15.51 9.70
C GLN A 703 -47.43 14.87 10.84
N VAL A 704 -48.40 15.60 11.42
CA VAL A 704 -49.28 15.07 12.46
C VAL A 704 -50.61 14.61 11.83
N ASN A 705 -51.07 13.40 12.16
CA ASN A 705 -52.27 12.80 11.57
C ASN A 705 -53.57 13.18 12.30
N SER A 706 -53.44 13.64 13.53
CA SER A 706 -54.54 13.89 14.47
C SER A 706 -54.39 15.26 15.14
N ALA A 707 -55.47 15.78 15.72
CA ALA A 707 -55.36 16.96 16.60
C ALA A 707 -54.49 16.61 17.82
N VAL A 708 -53.47 17.43 18.09
CA VAL A 708 -52.58 17.21 19.24
C VAL A 708 -53.37 17.40 20.54
N PRO A 709 -53.33 16.43 21.47
CA PRO A 709 -54.04 16.51 22.76
C PRO A 709 -53.65 17.73 23.59
N GLN A 710 -54.45 18.09 24.59
CA GLN A 710 -54.03 19.13 25.54
C GLN A 710 -53.00 18.59 26.55
N SER A 711 -53.18 17.36 27.03
CA SER A 711 -52.28 16.69 27.99
C SER A 711 -50.88 16.45 27.42
N ASP A 712 -49.85 16.57 28.27
CA ASP A 712 -48.45 16.37 27.88
C ASP A 712 -48.04 14.88 27.80
N GLU A 713 -48.78 13.99 28.48
CA GLU A 713 -48.53 12.54 28.56
C GLU A 713 -49.38 11.72 27.55
N GLU A 714 -50.35 12.35 26.89
CA GLU A 714 -51.29 11.66 25.99
C GLU A 714 -50.67 11.45 24.60
N PRO A 715 -50.68 10.22 24.06
CA PRO A 715 -50.05 9.92 22.78
C PRO A 715 -50.87 10.42 21.59
N PHE A 716 -50.19 10.84 20.54
CA PHE A 716 -50.78 11.21 19.26
C PHE A 716 -49.95 10.68 18.08
N GLU A 717 -50.58 10.54 16.93
CA GLU A 717 -49.99 9.88 15.76
C GLU A 717 -49.31 10.88 14.81
N VAL A 718 -48.05 10.59 14.47
CA VAL A 718 -47.26 11.34 13.47
C VAL A 718 -46.80 10.43 12.34
N THR A 719 -46.85 10.95 11.11
CA THR A 719 -46.32 10.32 9.89
C THR A 719 -44.96 10.91 9.54
N LEU A 720 -43.94 10.07 9.41
CA LEU A 720 -42.66 10.40 8.81
C LEU A 720 -42.77 10.54 7.29
N SER A 721 -41.92 11.40 6.71
CA SER A 721 -41.77 11.49 5.25
C SER A 721 -41.45 10.13 4.62
N ASP A 722 -41.94 9.90 3.40
CA ASP A 722 -41.57 8.74 2.60
C ASP A 722 -40.09 8.75 2.17
N GLU A 723 -39.42 9.90 2.28
CA GLU A 723 -37.96 10.07 2.15
C GLU A 723 -37.17 9.70 3.42
N SER A 724 -37.82 9.39 4.56
CA SER A 724 -37.08 9.08 5.80
C SER A 724 -36.29 7.77 5.76
N PHE A 725 -36.66 6.84 4.86
CA PHE A 725 -36.08 5.49 4.73
C PHE A 725 -35.81 5.05 3.28
N GLU A 726 -34.74 4.29 3.08
CA GLU A 726 -34.45 3.53 1.84
C GLU A 726 -33.94 2.13 2.26
N THR A 727 -34.58 1.06 1.78
CA THR A 727 -34.37 -0.31 2.29
C THR A 727 -33.60 -1.23 1.34
N TYR A 728 -33.01 -2.30 1.90
CA TYR A 728 -32.31 -3.34 1.16
C TYR A 728 -32.53 -4.71 1.84
N GLU A 729 -33.05 -5.70 1.09
CA GLU A 729 -33.46 -7.02 1.62
C GLU A 729 -34.40 -6.92 2.84
N LEU A 730 -35.26 -5.89 2.85
CA LEU A 730 -36.03 -5.43 4.01
C LEU A 730 -37.32 -4.71 3.59
N ASP A 731 -38.45 -5.04 4.22
CA ASP A 731 -39.69 -4.25 4.16
C ASP A 731 -39.55 -2.98 5.02
N PRO A 732 -40.05 -1.81 4.57
CA PRO A 732 -39.86 -0.54 5.28
C PRO A 732 -40.45 -0.54 6.70
N PRO A 733 -39.81 0.18 7.65
CA PRO A 733 -40.41 0.47 8.95
C PRO A 733 -41.77 1.16 8.82
N SER A 734 -42.57 1.13 9.89
CA SER A 734 -43.77 1.97 9.96
C SER A 734 -43.40 3.44 9.81
N TYR A 735 -43.99 4.11 8.83
CA TYR A 735 -43.89 5.56 8.69
C TYR A 735 -44.75 6.28 9.74
N THR A 736 -45.80 5.64 10.28
CA THR A 736 -46.58 6.19 11.39
C THR A 736 -46.05 5.72 12.75
N MET A 737 -46.07 6.61 13.75
CA MET A 737 -45.76 6.28 15.14
C MET A 737 -46.54 7.14 16.14
N GLU A 738 -46.66 6.63 17.37
CA GLU A 738 -47.13 7.38 18.52
C GLU A 738 -45.97 8.14 19.20
N VAL A 739 -46.23 9.40 19.57
CA VAL A 739 -45.37 10.28 20.38
C VAL A 739 -46.21 11.04 21.41
N THR A 740 -45.61 11.49 22.50
CA THR A 740 -46.25 12.41 23.46
C THR A 740 -45.56 13.78 23.43
N LYS A 741 -46.25 14.85 23.87
CA LYS A 741 -45.63 16.18 23.95
C LYS A 741 -44.39 16.17 24.84
N LYS A 742 -44.48 15.51 26.00
CA LYS A 742 -43.39 15.35 26.95
C LYS A 742 -42.19 14.66 26.32
N GLU A 743 -42.40 13.63 25.49
CA GLU A 743 -41.30 12.99 24.78
C GLU A 743 -40.61 13.94 23.79
N LEU A 744 -41.39 14.70 23.00
CA LEU A 744 -40.83 15.67 22.06
C LEU A 744 -40.07 16.81 22.78
N LYS A 745 -40.62 17.33 23.89
CA LYS A 745 -39.95 18.31 24.77
C LYS A 745 -38.64 17.73 25.35
N GLN A 746 -38.63 16.46 25.77
CA GLN A 746 -37.44 15.78 26.28
C GLN A 746 -36.37 15.57 25.20
N MET A 747 -36.75 15.08 24.01
CA MET A 747 -35.81 14.94 22.87
C MET A 747 -35.18 16.29 22.50
N TYR A 748 -35.96 17.37 22.54
CA TYR A 748 -35.46 18.72 22.28
C TYR A 748 -34.45 19.15 23.35
N HIS A 749 -34.81 19.04 24.63
CA HIS A 749 -33.91 19.30 25.75
C HIS A 749 -32.58 18.54 25.62
N ASP A 750 -32.62 17.23 25.39
CA ASP A 750 -31.42 16.40 25.38
C ASP A 750 -30.51 16.67 24.18
N MET A 751 -31.08 16.95 22.99
CA MET A 751 -30.27 17.43 21.86
C MET A 751 -29.63 18.80 22.16
N VAL A 752 -30.35 19.71 22.85
CA VAL A 752 -29.81 21.01 23.24
C VAL A 752 -28.71 20.89 24.30
N VAL A 753 -28.85 20.00 25.30
CA VAL A 753 -27.79 19.73 26.30
C VAL A 753 -26.54 19.18 25.61
N ILE A 754 -26.66 18.18 24.72
CA ILE A 754 -25.53 17.65 23.95
C ILE A 754 -24.88 18.76 23.12
N ARG A 755 -25.68 19.60 22.45
CA ARG A 755 -25.20 20.75 21.66
C ARG A 755 -24.43 21.77 22.50
N GLN A 756 -24.93 22.15 23.69
CA GLN A 756 -24.21 23.08 24.57
C GLN A 756 -22.95 22.42 25.16
N MET A 757 -22.99 21.13 25.54
CA MET A 757 -21.85 20.38 26.08
C MET A 757 -20.70 20.31 25.07
N GLU A 758 -20.99 19.96 23.81
CA GLU A 758 -19.98 19.90 22.74
C GLU A 758 -19.43 21.31 22.40
N MET A 759 -20.24 22.36 22.54
CA MET A 759 -19.78 23.75 22.42
C MET A 759 -18.91 24.21 23.61
N ALA A 760 -19.16 23.69 24.82
CA ALA A 760 -18.28 23.90 25.96
C ALA A 760 -16.95 23.17 25.78
N ALA A 761 -16.95 21.94 25.28
CA ALA A 761 -15.74 21.20 24.92
C ALA A 761 -14.93 21.90 23.80
N ASP A 762 -15.58 22.44 22.76
CA ASP A 762 -14.94 23.29 21.75
C ASP A 762 -14.21 24.50 22.36
N ARG A 763 -14.87 25.20 23.30
CA ARG A 763 -14.30 26.33 24.04
C ARG A 763 -13.09 25.91 24.88
N LEU A 764 -13.24 24.89 25.73
CA LEU A 764 -12.19 24.39 26.63
C LEU A 764 -10.98 23.81 25.87
N TYR A 765 -11.20 23.28 24.68
CA TYR A 765 -10.12 22.85 23.78
C TYR A 765 -9.36 24.04 23.17
N LYS A 766 -10.06 25.09 22.73
CA LYS A 766 -9.43 26.33 22.24
C LYS A 766 -8.66 27.07 23.34
N GLU A 767 -9.13 27.00 24.58
CA GLU A 767 -8.44 27.46 25.79
C GLU A 767 -7.24 26.57 26.19
N LYS A 768 -6.98 25.45 25.48
CA LYS A 768 -5.92 24.46 25.73
C LYS A 768 -6.00 23.75 27.08
N LYS A 769 -7.19 23.75 27.70
CA LYS A 769 -7.49 23.01 28.94
C LYS A 769 -7.68 21.52 28.63
N ILE A 770 -8.42 21.20 27.57
CA ILE A 770 -8.47 19.85 26.98
C ILE A 770 -7.18 19.62 26.18
N ARG A 771 -6.62 18.40 26.24
CA ARG A 771 -5.37 18.00 25.56
C ARG A 771 -5.55 16.71 24.77
N GLY A 772 -4.73 16.51 23.74
CA GLY A 772 -4.81 15.34 22.85
C GLY A 772 -5.85 15.51 21.74
N PHE A 773 -6.42 14.40 21.26
CA PHE A 773 -7.49 14.43 20.26
C PHE A 773 -8.84 14.74 20.91
N CYS A 774 -9.67 15.54 20.24
CA CYS A 774 -11.03 15.86 20.70
C CYS A 774 -12.04 15.69 19.55
N HIS A 775 -13.03 14.82 19.75
CA HIS A 775 -13.92 14.30 18.71
C HIS A 775 -15.39 14.69 18.96
N LEU A 776 -15.70 15.98 18.83
CA LEU A 776 -17.07 16.49 18.96
C LEU A 776 -18.05 15.83 17.97
N SER A 777 -19.33 15.76 18.31
CA SER A 777 -20.45 15.27 17.48
C SER A 777 -21.37 16.38 16.93
N THR A 778 -21.02 17.66 17.11
CA THR A 778 -21.91 18.82 16.87
C THR A 778 -22.58 18.85 15.49
N GLY A 779 -23.91 18.73 15.46
CA GLY A 779 -24.74 18.58 14.25
C GLY A 779 -25.39 17.19 14.11
N GLN A 780 -24.91 16.18 14.84
CA GLN A 780 -25.41 14.80 14.78
C GLN A 780 -26.33 14.42 15.97
N GLU A 781 -26.84 15.38 16.73
CA GLU A 781 -27.49 15.13 18.04
C GLU A 781 -28.71 14.20 17.94
N ALA A 782 -29.47 14.28 16.83
CA ALA A 782 -30.60 13.39 16.53
C ALA A 782 -30.23 11.90 16.49
N VAL A 783 -28.99 11.54 16.14
CA VAL A 783 -28.57 10.14 16.07
C VAL A 783 -28.46 9.56 17.48
N ALA A 784 -27.83 10.28 18.42
CA ALA A 784 -27.67 9.83 19.80
C ALA A 784 -29.01 9.79 20.55
N VAL A 785 -29.82 10.84 20.45
CA VAL A 785 -31.12 10.93 21.13
C VAL A 785 -32.14 9.94 20.53
N GLY A 786 -32.20 9.84 19.20
CA GLY A 786 -33.12 8.93 18.51
C GLY A 786 -32.81 7.46 18.75
N ILE A 787 -31.52 7.09 18.87
CA ILE A 787 -31.13 5.73 19.30
C ILE A 787 -31.60 5.48 20.73
N GLU A 788 -31.34 6.39 21.68
CA GLU A 788 -31.67 6.15 23.09
C GLU A 788 -33.19 6.02 23.32
N HIS A 789 -34.01 6.86 22.67
CA HIS A 789 -35.48 6.79 22.74
C HIS A 789 -36.09 5.54 22.06
N ALA A 790 -35.28 4.69 21.44
CA ALA A 790 -35.69 3.45 20.80
C ALA A 790 -35.18 2.18 21.51
N ILE A 791 -34.27 2.33 22.49
CA ILE A 791 -33.67 1.22 23.25
C ILE A 791 -33.99 1.36 24.75
N GLN A 792 -33.46 0.44 25.55
CA GLN A 792 -33.54 0.44 27.01
C GLN A 792 -32.14 0.53 27.60
N LYS A 793 -32.00 1.02 28.85
CA LYS A 793 -30.70 1.02 29.57
C LYS A 793 -30.12 -0.39 29.77
N THR A 794 -30.92 -1.43 29.56
CA THR A 794 -30.52 -2.84 29.54
C THR A 794 -29.87 -3.26 28.22
N ASP A 795 -30.16 -2.62 27.08
CA ASP A 795 -29.50 -2.89 25.81
C ASP A 795 -28.06 -2.38 25.84
N ASP A 796 -27.18 -3.02 25.07
CA ASP A 796 -25.74 -2.74 25.07
C ASP A 796 -25.37 -1.86 23.86
N LEU A 797 -24.67 -0.74 24.07
CA LEU A 797 -24.28 0.21 23.01
C LEU A 797 -22.76 0.42 23.00
N ILE A 798 -22.14 0.29 21.83
CA ILE A 798 -20.69 0.36 21.66
C ILE A 798 -20.31 1.28 20.50
N THR A 799 -19.31 2.14 20.69
CA THR A 799 -18.81 3.08 19.67
C THR A 799 -17.30 3.29 19.76
N ALA A 800 -16.72 3.94 18.76
CA ALA A 800 -15.35 4.43 18.78
C ALA A 800 -15.32 5.94 19.06
N TYR A 801 -15.48 6.75 18.02
CA TYR A 801 -15.37 8.21 18.07
C TYR A 801 -16.73 8.88 18.37
N ARG A 802 -16.71 10.19 18.65
CA ARG A 802 -17.93 11.02 18.86
C ARG A 802 -18.79 10.52 20.03
N CYS A 803 -18.15 10.01 21.07
CA CYS A 803 -18.80 9.27 22.14
C CYS A 803 -19.59 10.14 23.14
N HIS A 804 -19.35 11.46 23.21
CA HIS A 804 -19.84 12.31 24.31
C HIS A 804 -21.38 12.32 24.43
N GLY A 805 -22.09 12.54 23.31
CA GLY A 805 -23.56 12.54 23.30
C GLY A 805 -24.14 11.17 23.71
N TYR A 806 -23.54 10.08 23.23
CA TYR A 806 -23.94 8.73 23.62
C TYR A 806 -23.66 8.45 25.10
N ALA A 807 -22.52 8.90 25.65
CA ALA A 807 -22.20 8.77 27.06
C ALA A 807 -23.24 9.48 27.95
N TYR A 808 -23.63 10.71 27.58
CA TYR A 808 -24.68 11.47 28.27
C TYR A 808 -26.02 10.74 28.25
N MET A 809 -26.50 10.33 27.06
CA MET A 809 -27.75 9.55 26.94
C MET A 809 -27.68 8.23 27.73
N ARG A 810 -26.50 7.60 27.82
CA ARG A 810 -26.25 6.40 28.62
C ARG A 810 -25.93 6.66 30.10
N GLY A 811 -26.28 7.83 30.62
CA GLY A 811 -26.33 8.13 32.06
C GLY A 811 -25.08 8.79 32.63
N ALA A 812 -24.15 9.26 31.80
CA ALA A 812 -23.04 10.09 32.26
C ALA A 812 -23.50 11.53 32.51
N THR A 813 -22.99 12.16 33.58
CA THR A 813 -23.23 13.58 33.85
C THR A 813 -22.33 14.47 33.00
N VAL A 814 -22.77 15.70 32.69
CA VAL A 814 -21.96 16.67 31.94
C VAL A 814 -20.63 16.93 32.65
N ARG A 815 -20.62 17.04 33.99
CA ARG A 815 -19.37 17.20 34.77
C ARG A 815 -18.41 16.01 34.60
N SER A 816 -18.92 14.78 34.49
CA SER A 816 -18.07 13.59 34.34
C SER A 816 -17.43 13.48 32.95
N ILE A 817 -18.16 13.91 31.90
CA ILE A 817 -17.66 13.97 30.51
C ILE A 817 -16.64 15.10 30.36
N ILE A 818 -16.96 16.29 30.85
CA ILE A 818 -16.08 17.48 30.79
C ILE A 818 -14.86 17.29 31.70
N GLY A 819 -15.03 16.71 32.89
CA GLY A 819 -13.93 16.37 33.81
C GLY A 819 -12.96 15.36 33.19
N GLU A 820 -13.45 14.38 32.43
CA GLU A 820 -12.62 13.43 31.69
C GLU A 820 -11.84 14.10 30.56
N LEU A 821 -12.50 14.94 29.77
CA LEU A 821 -11.86 15.77 28.74
C LEU A 821 -10.77 16.71 29.31
N LEU A 822 -10.93 17.16 30.56
CA LEU A 822 -9.99 18.00 31.29
C LEU A 822 -8.93 17.23 32.10
N GLY A 823 -8.93 15.89 32.06
CA GLY A 823 -7.99 15.06 32.81
C GLY A 823 -8.12 15.19 34.34
N ARG A 824 -9.35 15.06 34.86
CA ARG A 824 -9.69 15.17 36.29
C ARG A 824 -9.99 13.82 36.92
N ARG A 825 -9.67 13.63 38.20
CA ARG A 825 -9.84 12.35 38.92
C ARG A 825 -11.31 11.94 39.06
N GLU A 826 -12.25 12.89 38.98
CA GLU A 826 -13.71 12.66 38.97
C GLU A 826 -14.30 12.60 37.54
N GLY A 827 -13.45 12.52 36.50
CA GLY A 827 -13.89 12.17 35.15
C GLY A 827 -14.47 10.74 35.08
N ILE A 828 -15.29 10.47 34.06
CA ILE A 828 -15.96 9.17 33.86
C ILE A 828 -15.02 7.96 33.81
N SER A 829 -13.77 8.17 33.42
CA SER A 829 -12.67 7.17 33.40
C SER A 829 -11.49 7.65 34.25
N TYR A 830 -11.79 8.38 35.33
CA TYR A 830 -10.86 8.92 36.32
C TYR A 830 -9.75 9.84 35.75
N GLY A 831 -10.00 10.46 34.59
CA GLY A 831 -9.09 11.38 33.92
C GLY A 831 -8.02 10.70 33.04
N LYS A 832 -8.21 9.40 32.74
CA LYS A 832 -7.26 8.55 32.00
C LYS A 832 -7.62 8.34 30.51
N GLY A 833 -8.88 8.57 30.15
CA GLY A 833 -9.50 8.17 28.88
C GLY A 833 -9.78 9.30 27.87
N GLY A 834 -9.91 10.54 28.34
CA GLY A 834 -10.12 11.73 27.51
C GLY A 834 -11.35 11.65 26.59
N SER A 835 -11.28 12.28 25.40
CA SER A 835 -12.39 12.38 24.43
C SER A 835 -12.83 11.05 23.77
N MET A 836 -12.22 9.93 24.17
CA MET A 836 -12.48 8.61 23.60
C MET A 836 -12.98 7.67 24.69
N HIS A 837 -12.10 7.21 25.58
CA HIS A 837 -12.34 6.06 26.44
C HIS A 837 -13.29 6.42 27.59
N MET A 838 -14.60 6.45 27.32
CA MET A 838 -15.68 6.75 28.26
C MET A 838 -16.63 5.55 28.36
N PHE A 839 -16.98 5.13 29.58
CA PHE A 839 -17.73 3.91 29.84
C PHE A 839 -18.87 4.14 30.85
N THR A 840 -20.04 3.56 30.59
CA THR A 840 -21.12 3.43 31.60
C THR A 840 -21.72 2.02 31.53
N LYS A 841 -22.72 1.72 32.37
CA LYS A 841 -23.37 0.41 32.39
C LYS A 841 -24.09 0.13 31.05
N GLY A 842 -23.58 -0.84 30.30
CA GLY A 842 -24.03 -1.16 28.95
C GLY A 842 -23.63 -0.13 27.89
N PHE A 843 -22.67 0.77 28.19
CA PHE A 843 -22.07 1.69 27.21
C PHE A 843 -20.56 1.51 27.14
N TYR A 844 -20.10 1.08 25.98
CA TYR A 844 -18.71 0.78 25.68
C TYR A 844 -18.19 1.79 24.67
N GLY A 845 -17.95 3.03 25.13
CA GLY A 845 -17.43 4.08 24.28
C GLY A 845 -15.96 3.88 23.91
N GLY A 846 -15.49 4.64 22.93
CA GLY A 846 -14.09 5.04 22.94
C GLY A 846 -13.06 4.06 22.43
N ASN A 847 -13.37 3.05 21.61
CA ASN A 847 -12.27 2.27 21.03
C ASN A 847 -11.38 3.18 20.16
N GLY A 848 -10.11 3.35 20.56
CA GLY A 848 -9.17 4.26 19.91
C GLY A 848 -8.75 3.80 18.50
N ILE A 849 -8.94 2.52 18.18
CA ILE A 849 -8.56 1.92 16.91
C ILE A 849 -9.76 1.89 15.95
N VAL A 850 -9.58 2.46 14.77
CA VAL A 850 -10.64 2.66 13.77
C VAL A 850 -11.33 1.35 13.40
N GLY A 851 -12.60 1.20 13.77
CA GLY A 851 -13.43 0.03 13.44
C GLY A 851 -13.23 -1.18 14.34
N ALA A 852 -12.32 -1.15 15.32
CA ALA A 852 -12.09 -2.28 16.23
C ALA A 852 -13.25 -2.51 17.22
N GLN A 853 -14.09 -1.50 17.45
CA GLN A 853 -15.31 -1.63 18.23
C GLN A 853 -16.37 -2.54 17.56
N VAL A 854 -16.29 -2.73 16.24
CA VAL A 854 -17.29 -3.50 15.49
C VAL A 854 -17.22 -5.01 15.77
N PRO A 855 -16.06 -5.69 15.67
CA PRO A 855 -15.94 -7.09 16.10
C PRO A 855 -16.11 -7.24 17.63
N VAL A 856 -15.71 -6.27 18.45
CA VAL A 856 -15.98 -6.29 19.90
C VAL A 856 -17.49 -6.24 20.18
N GLY A 857 -18.24 -5.41 19.45
CA GLY A 857 -19.70 -5.35 19.52
C GLY A 857 -20.39 -6.63 19.05
N ALA A 858 -19.85 -7.29 18.02
CA ALA A 858 -20.31 -8.63 17.64
C ALA A 858 -20.04 -9.65 18.76
N GLY A 859 -18.94 -9.49 19.52
CA GLY A 859 -18.66 -10.26 20.74
C GLY A 859 -19.66 -10.01 21.87
N LEU A 860 -20.06 -8.76 22.10
CA LEU A 860 -21.13 -8.41 23.05
C LEU A 860 -22.46 -9.05 22.64
N ALA A 861 -22.86 -8.92 21.37
CA ALA A 861 -24.06 -9.55 20.84
C ALA A 861 -24.03 -11.09 20.91
N PHE A 862 -22.83 -11.70 20.78
CA PHE A 862 -22.63 -13.13 20.99
C PHE A 862 -22.83 -13.54 22.46
N ALA A 863 -22.24 -12.82 23.40
CA ALA A 863 -22.41 -13.08 24.84
C ALA A 863 -23.87 -12.86 25.29
N GLN A 864 -24.52 -11.82 24.76
CA GLN A 864 -25.94 -11.52 24.97
C GLN A 864 -26.84 -12.66 24.46
N LYS A 865 -26.54 -13.21 23.28
CA LYS A 865 -27.25 -14.37 22.73
C LYS A 865 -26.98 -15.64 23.54
N TYR A 866 -25.73 -15.88 23.96
CA TYR A 866 -25.32 -17.05 24.73
C TYR A 866 -25.99 -17.08 26.12
N THR A 867 -26.20 -15.92 26.74
CA THR A 867 -26.93 -15.76 28.01
C THR A 867 -28.46 -15.74 27.86
N GLY A 868 -28.99 -15.85 26.63
CA GLY A 868 -30.43 -15.91 26.35
C GLY A 868 -31.19 -14.59 26.55
N GLY A 869 -30.51 -13.46 26.68
CA GLY A 869 -31.14 -12.17 26.96
C GLY A 869 -31.85 -11.57 25.74
N LYS A 870 -33.15 -11.29 25.86
CA LYS A 870 -33.88 -10.39 24.95
C LYS A 870 -33.41 -8.96 25.17
N LYS A 871 -32.54 -8.51 24.27
CA LYS A 871 -31.97 -7.16 24.14
C LYS A 871 -31.51 -6.99 22.68
N ALA A 872 -31.09 -5.78 22.32
CA ALA A 872 -30.24 -5.53 21.16
C ALA A 872 -28.82 -5.08 21.58
N THR A 873 -27.84 -5.32 20.73
CA THR A 873 -26.52 -4.67 20.80
C THR A 873 -26.37 -3.67 19.66
N VAL A 874 -26.25 -2.37 19.97
CA VAL A 874 -26.09 -1.28 19.00
C VAL A 874 -24.61 -1.00 18.79
N ILE A 875 -24.12 -1.18 17.57
CA ILE A 875 -22.69 -1.20 17.23
C ILE A 875 -22.40 -0.06 16.26
N LEU A 876 -21.94 1.07 16.78
CA LEU A 876 -21.78 2.31 16.02
C LEU A 876 -20.36 2.49 15.46
N TYR A 877 -20.28 2.96 14.21
CA TYR A 877 -19.03 3.27 13.53
C TYR A 877 -19.23 4.41 12.52
N GLY A 878 -18.19 5.22 12.30
CA GLY A 878 -18.24 6.25 11.26
C GLY A 878 -18.03 5.70 9.86
N ASP A 879 -18.52 6.43 8.85
CA ASP A 879 -18.19 6.25 7.43
C ASP A 879 -16.72 5.88 7.15
N GLY A 880 -15.75 6.56 7.78
CA GLY A 880 -14.31 6.26 7.65
C GLY A 880 -13.88 4.86 8.14
N ALA A 881 -14.61 4.26 9.10
CA ALA A 881 -14.34 2.92 9.61
C ALA A 881 -14.97 1.81 8.77
N SER A 882 -16.00 2.12 7.98
CA SER A 882 -16.75 1.15 7.15
C SER A 882 -15.92 0.40 6.11
N ASN A 883 -14.70 0.87 5.82
CA ASN A 883 -13.76 0.29 4.84
C ASN A 883 -12.78 -0.71 5.47
N GLN A 884 -12.80 -0.91 6.79
CA GLN A 884 -11.89 -1.82 7.48
C GLN A 884 -12.35 -3.28 7.34
N GLY A 885 -11.45 -4.20 6.98
CA GLY A 885 -11.80 -5.61 6.72
C GLY A 885 -12.51 -6.30 7.89
N GLN A 886 -12.10 -5.98 9.12
CA GLN A 886 -12.70 -6.48 10.37
C GLN A 886 -14.20 -6.15 10.54
N VAL A 887 -14.72 -5.12 9.85
CA VAL A 887 -16.17 -4.80 9.82
C VAL A 887 -16.93 -5.85 9.02
N PHE A 888 -16.42 -6.20 7.83
CA PHE A 888 -17.02 -7.23 6.98
C PHE A 888 -16.90 -8.64 7.58
N GLU A 889 -15.80 -8.91 8.30
CA GLU A 889 -15.66 -10.15 9.07
C GLU A 889 -16.68 -10.22 10.22
N ALA A 890 -16.83 -9.14 11.00
CA ALA A 890 -17.85 -9.05 12.05
C ALA A 890 -19.28 -9.22 11.50
N PHE A 891 -19.58 -8.65 10.33
CA PHE A 891 -20.85 -8.85 9.62
C PHE A 891 -21.06 -10.34 9.27
N ASN A 892 -20.07 -10.99 8.66
CA ASN A 892 -20.14 -12.40 8.28
C ASN A 892 -20.41 -13.30 9.49
N MET A 893 -19.65 -13.11 10.58
CA MET A 893 -19.83 -13.89 11.81
C MET A 893 -21.17 -13.61 12.48
N ALA A 894 -21.61 -12.35 12.52
CA ALA A 894 -22.91 -11.98 13.09
C ALA A 894 -24.09 -12.56 12.30
N LYS A 895 -24.03 -12.62 10.96
CA LYS A 895 -25.08 -13.26 10.15
C LYS A 895 -25.06 -14.78 10.35
N LEU A 896 -23.89 -15.40 10.26
CA LEU A 896 -23.70 -16.85 10.43
C LEU A 896 -24.27 -17.35 11.76
N TRP A 897 -24.02 -16.62 12.84
CA TRP A 897 -24.51 -16.95 14.18
C TRP A 897 -25.89 -16.37 14.51
N LYS A 898 -26.53 -15.61 13.59
CA LYS A 898 -27.77 -14.83 13.81
C LYS A 898 -27.73 -14.03 15.11
N LEU A 899 -26.77 -13.11 15.24
CA LEU A 899 -26.61 -12.29 16.45
C LEU A 899 -27.62 -11.12 16.50
N PRO A 900 -28.04 -10.69 17.70
CA PRO A 900 -28.92 -9.53 17.92
C PRO A 900 -28.14 -8.21 17.80
N ALA A 901 -27.52 -7.98 16.64
CA ALA A 901 -26.58 -6.89 16.39
C ALA A 901 -27.11 -5.86 15.38
N LEU A 902 -27.12 -4.59 15.77
CA LEU A 902 -27.49 -3.45 14.92
C LEU A 902 -26.22 -2.66 14.56
N PHE A 903 -25.74 -2.84 13.33
CA PHE A 903 -24.51 -2.23 12.83
C PHE A 903 -24.80 -0.84 12.26
N GLY A 904 -24.60 0.21 13.06
CA GLY A 904 -24.93 1.59 12.70
C GLY A 904 -23.77 2.39 12.12
N CYS A 905 -23.82 2.70 10.83
CA CYS A 905 -22.90 3.60 10.15
C CYS A 905 -23.35 5.06 10.28
N GLU A 906 -22.59 5.90 10.99
CA GLU A 906 -22.75 7.36 10.93
C GLU A 906 -22.17 7.91 9.61
N ASN A 907 -23.01 8.03 8.57
CA ASN A 907 -22.62 8.61 7.29
C ASN A 907 -22.64 10.14 7.37
N ASN A 908 -21.53 10.69 7.84
CA ASN A 908 -21.25 12.13 7.92
C ASN A 908 -20.79 12.74 6.58
N LYS A 909 -20.98 12.01 5.46
CA LYS A 909 -20.51 12.31 4.10
C LYS A 909 -18.98 12.42 3.93
N TYR A 910 -18.16 12.25 4.98
CA TYR A 910 -16.72 12.55 4.98
C TYR A 910 -15.94 11.63 5.95
N GLY A 911 -15.55 10.45 5.47
CA GLY A 911 -14.69 9.51 6.19
C GLY A 911 -13.28 10.06 6.40
N MET A 912 -12.89 10.26 7.66
CA MET A 912 -11.59 10.84 8.07
C MET A 912 -11.24 12.15 7.34
N GLY A 913 -12.23 12.99 7.03
CA GLY A 913 -12.04 14.24 6.29
C GLY A 913 -11.90 14.10 4.77
N THR A 914 -12.08 12.90 4.23
CA THR A 914 -12.22 12.67 2.78
C THR A 914 -13.66 12.31 2.45
N SER A 915 -14.28 13.08 1.54
CA SER A 915 -15.67 12.88 1.12
C SER A 915 -15.96 11.44 0.70
N ALA A 916 -17.16 10.94 1.03
CA ALA A 916 -17.52 9.52 0.90
C ALA A 916 -17.25 8.97 -0.51
N ALA A 917 -17.56 9.74 -1.56
CA ALA A 917 -17.32 9.35 -2.95
C ALA A 917 -15.82 9.21 -3.34
N ARG A 918 -14.89 9.68 -2.50
CA ARG A 918 -13.43 9.48 -2.65
C ARG A 918 -12.85 8.49 -1.64
N SER A 919 -13.47 8.32 -0.46
CA SER A 919 -13.00 7.40 0.57
C SER A 919 -13.63 6.00 0.48
N SER A 920 -14.70 5.83 -0.32
CA SER A 920 -15.51 4.61 -0.36
C SER A 920 -15.98 4.28 -1.78
N ALA A 921 -15.67 3.07 -2.28
CA ALA A 921 -16.12 2.61 -3.60
C ALA A 921 -17.63 2.30 -3.67
N LEU A 922 -18.25 1.91 -2.55
CA LEU A 922 -19.70 1.81 -2.38
C LEU A 922 -20.13 2.80 -1.29
N THR A 923 -20.80 3.87 -1.70
CA THR A 923 -21.25 4.97 -0.82
C THR A 923 -22.58 4.72 -0.11
N ASP A 924 -23.35 3.73 -0.57
CA ASP A 924 -24.47 3.15 0.18
C ASP A 924 -23.92 2.18 1.24
N TYR A 925 -23.66 2.70 2.44
CA TYR A 925 -23.13 1.91 3.55
C TYR A 925 -24.15 0.87 4.04
N TYR A 926 -25.45 1.17 3.98
CA TYR A 926 -26.50 0.22 4.38
C TYR A 926 -26.51 -1.06 3.52
N LYS A 927 -26.08 -0.99 2.25
CA LYS A 927 -25.97 -2.16 1.35
C LYS A 927 -24.71 -3.02 1.60
N ARG A 928 -23.74 -2.54 2.40
CA ARG A 928 -22.46 -3.26 2.63
C ARG A 928 -22.60 -4.57 3.41
N GLY A 929 -23.74 -4.79 4.05
CA GLY A 929 -24.09 -6.07 4.67
C GLY A 929 -24.25 -7.23 3.68
N GLN A 930 -24.48 -6.95 2.38
CA GLN A 930 -24.77 -7.91 1.29
C GLN A 930 -25.92 -8.88 1.58
N TYR A 931 -25.71 -9.87 2.44
CA TYR A 931 -26.72 -10.82 2.92
C TYR A 931 -27.33 -10.41 4.28
N ILE A 932 -26.84 -9.33 4.89
CA ILE A 932 -27.50 -8.66 6.03
C ILE A 932 -28.44 -7.58 5.48
N PRO A 933 -29.73 -7.59 5.87
CA PRO A 933 -30.67 -6.52 5.54
C PRO A 933 -30.19 -5.15 5.99
N GLY A 934 -30.48 -4.15 5.15
CA GLY A 934 -30.00 -2.78 5.31
C GLY A 934 -31.14 -1.77 5.37
N LEU A 935 -30.99 -0.76 6.23
CA LEU A 935 -31.89 0.39 6.31
C LEU A 935 -31.06 1.68 6.30
N LYS A 936 -31.28 2.52 5.30
CA LYS A 936 -30.79 3.90 5.25
C LYS A 936 -31.80 4.81 5.93
N VAL A 937 -31.33 5.78 6.71
CA VAL A 937 -32.13 6.59 7.63
C VAL A 937 -31.75 8.06 7.50
N ASN A 938 -32.73 8.96 7.51
CA ASN A 938 -32.50 10.39 7.68
C ASN A 938 -31.92 10.66 9.09
N GLY A 939 -30.59 10.74 9.20
CA GLY A 939 -29.86 10.96 10.45
C GLY A 939 -29.81 12.42 10.92
N MET A 940 -30.68 13.28 10.36
CA MET A 940 -30.96 14.63 10.86
C MET A 940 -32.36 14.74 11.50
N ASP A 941 -33.21 13.72 11.34
CA ASP A 941 -34.55 13.64 11.92
C ASP A 941 -34.54 12.62 13.07
N VAL A 942 -34.76 13.11 14.30
CA VAL A 942 -34.70 12.29 15.52
C VAL A 942 -35.82 11.24 15.57
N LEU A 943 -36.97 11.51 14.95
CA LEU A 943 -38.10 10.59 14.88
C LEU A 943 -37.81 9.48 13.84
N ALA A 944 -37.23 9.84 12.68
CA ALA A 944 -36.76 8.85 11.72
C ALA A 944 -35.72 7.89 12.32
N VAL A 945 -34.76 8.41 13.09
CA VAL A 945 -33.79 7.58 13.83
C VAL A 945 -34.50 6.67 14.84
N LYS A 946 -35.43 7.21 15.65
CA LYS A 946 -36.20 6.41 16.64
C LYS A 946 -36.97 5.26 15.98
N ALA A 947 -37.68 5.52 14.88
CA ALA A 947 -38.41 4.48 14.15
C ALA A 947 -37.48 3.39 13.60
N ALA A 948 -36.39 3.77 12.94
CA ALA A 948 -35.42 2.82 12.37
C ALA A 948 -34.80 1.91 13.45
N VAL A 949 -34.43 2.48 14.59
CA VAL A 949 -33.80 1.74 15.70
C VAL A 949 -34.81 0.87 16.44
N LYS A 950 -36.05 1.35 16.64
CA LYS A 950 -37.14 0.57 17.26
C LYS A 950 -37.50 -0.64 16.39
N HIS A 951 -37.58 -0.46 15.07
CA HIS A 951 -37.78 -1.54 14.11
C HIS A 951 -36.59 -2.52 14.11
N GLY A 952 -35.35 -2.02 14.07
CA GLY A 952 -34.15 -2.86 14.15
C GLY A 952 -34.09 -3.69 15.45
N LYS A 953 -34.43 -3.09 16.59
CA LYS A 953 -34.49 -3.79 17.88
C LYS A 953 -35.50 -4.95 17.83
N GLN A 954 -36.72 -4.68 17.38
CA GLN A 954 -37.76 -5.70 17.21
C GLN A 954 -37.26 -6.84 16.30
N TRP A 955 -36.69 -6.51 15.14
CA TRP A 955 -36.10 -7.46 14.21
C TRP A 955 -35.05 -8.39 14.86
N THR A 956 -34.18 -7.84 15.72
CA THR A 956 -33.18 -8.62 16.46
C THR A 956 -33.79 -9.48 17.57
N GLU A 957 -34.79 -9.00 18.30
CA GLU A 957 -35.47 -9.73 19.38
C GLU A 957 -36.35 -10.87 18.88
N ASP A 958 -36.89 -10.74 17.66
CA ASP A 958 -37.60 -11.79 16.92
C ASP A 958 -36.67 -12.87 16.35
N GLY A 959 -35.35 -12.71 16.50
CA GLY A 959 -34.35 -13.72 16.15
C GLY A 959 -33.98 -13.79 14.67
N ASN A 960 -34.33 -12.77 13.88
CA ASN A 960 -34.00 -12.70 12.45
C ASN A 960 -32.49 -12.52 12.19
N GLY A 961 -31.73 -12.14 13.21
CA GLY A 961 -30.28 -11.91 13.17
C GLY A 961 -29.95 -10.43 12.99
N PRO A 962 -28.75 -10.08 12.51
CA PRO A 962 -28.30 -8.70 12.45
C PRO A 962 -29.02 -7.87 11.39
N MET A 963 -28.87 -6.54 11.51
CA MET A 963 -29.27 -5.53 10.54
C MET A 963 -28.16 -4.48 10.40
N VAL A 964 -27.99 -3.88 9.21
CA VAL A 964 -27.11 -2.73 8.98
C VAL A 964 -27.96 -1.46 8.89
N LEU A 965 -27.58 -0.43 9.63
CA LEU A 965 -28.23 0.89 9.61
C LEU A 965 -27.24 1.92 9.05
N GLU A 966 -27.72 2.85 8.22
CA GLU A 966 -26.93 4.01 7.77
C GLU A 966 -27.65 5.31 8.15
N TYR A 967 -27.12 6.00 9.17
CA TYR A 967 -27.61 7.31 9.57
C TYR A 967 -26.98 8.38 8.68
N VAL A 968 -27.77 8.90 7.73
CA VAL A 968 -27.35 9.96 6.81
C VAL A 968 -27.38 11.29 7.56
N THR A 969 -26.23 11.72 8.05
CA THR A 969 -26.11 12.81 9.04
C THR A 969 -25.04 13.84 8.63
N TYR A 970 -24.91 14.95 9.36
CA TYR A 970 -23.96 16.01 9.03
C TYR A 970 -23.43 16.74 10.28
N ARG A 971 -22.11 16.75 10.42
CA ARG A 971 -21.39 17.39 11.53
C ARG A 971 -20.68 18.66 11.09
N TYR A 972 -20.79 19.72 11.89
CA TYR A 972 -20.17 21.02 11.59
C TYR A 972 -18.64 21.03 11.81
N GLY A 973 -18.09 20.11 12.61
CA GLY A 973 -16.66 20.04 12.93
C GLY A 973 -15.80 19.19 11.98
N GLY A 974 -14.52 19.57 11.85
CA GLY A 974 -13.42 18.80 11.25
C GLY A 974 -13.20 17.45 11.96
N HIS A 975 -12.40 16.54 11.39
CA HIS A 975 -12.28 15.14 11.85
C HIS A 975 -12.01 15.09 13.35
N SER A 976 -10.97 15.79 13.80
CA SER A 976 -10.63 16.12 15.18
C SER A 976 -10.46 17.63 15.32
N MET A 977 -10.62 18.17 16.54
CA MET A 977 -10.26 19.56 16.84
C MET A 977 -8.74 19.84 16.74
N SER A 978 -7.93 18.79 16.58
CA SER A 978 -6.49 18.86 16.34
C SER A 978 -6.09 19.03 14.87
N ASP A 979 -7.04 18.99 13.92
CA ASP A 979 -6.74 19.02 12.49
C ASP A 979 -6.11 20.38 12.07
N PRO A 980 -5.09 20.39 11.19
CA PRO A 980 -4.33 21.59 10.86
C PRO A 980 -5.09 22.53 9.90
N GLY A 981 -6.10 23.24 10.42
CA GLY A 981 -6.78 24.41 9.82
C GLY A 981 -7.55 24.19 8.52
N THR A 982 -7.42 23.02 7.90
CA THR A 982 -7.90 22.68 6.58
C THR A 982 -9.28 22.01 6.68
N THR A 983 -10.31 22.82 6.91
CA THR A 983 -11.70 22.33 6.89
C THR A 983 -12.02 21.80 5.49
N TYR A 984 -12.19 20.49 5.38
CA TYR A 984 -12.61 19.78 4.16
C TYR A 984 -14.08 20.02 3.76
N ARG A 985 -14.71 21.02 4.40
CA ARG A 985 -16.05 21.56 4.15
C ARG A 985 -15.93 23.07 4.01
N THR A 986 -16.76 23.68 3.18
CA THR A 986 -16.74 25.16 3.05
C THR A 986 -17.58 25.82 4.16
N ARG A 987 -17.41 27.14 4.37
CA ARG A 987 -18.22 27.87 5.36
C ARG A 987 -19.67 27.95 4.93
N GLU A 988 -19.89 28.06 3.63
CA GLU A 988 -21.16 28.17 2.93
C GLU A 988 -21.92 26.84 3.01
N GLU A 989 -21.24 25.70 2.84
CA GLU A 989 -21.77 24.35 3.07
C GLU A 989 -22.27 24.17 4.51
N ILE A 990 -21.44 24.55 5.49
CA ILE A 990 -21.80 24.49 6.92
C ILE A 990 -22.95 25.45 7.25
N GLN A 991 -22.95 26.67 6.72
CA GLN A 991 -24.01 27.66 6.95
C GLN A 991 -25.34 27.20 6.36
N ARG A 992 -25.34 26.68 5.12
CA ARG A 992 -26.53 26.09 4.48
C ARG A 992 -27.10 24.94 5.30
N MET A 993 -26.27 23.98 5.70
CA MET A 993 -26.74 22.84 6.49
C MET A 993 -27.30 23.28 7.86
N ARG A 994 -26.76 24.33 8.46
CA ARG A 994 -27.31 24.93 9.69
C ARG A 994 -28.66 25.63 9.48
N SER A 995 -28.89 26.27 8.32
CA SER A 995 -30.13 27.00 8.05
C SER A 995 -31.24 26.15 7.42
N THR A 996 -30.93 24.95 6.92
CA THR A 996 -31.91 24.11 6.19
C THR A 996 -32.01 22.66 6.68
N ASN A 997 -31.10 22.19 7.54
CA ASN A 997 -31.04 20.77 7.95
C ASN A 997 -30.56 20.53 9.40
N ASP A 998 -30.51 21.54 10.28
CA ASP A 998 -30.10 21.33 11.68
C ASP A 998 -31.16 20.52 12.47
N PRO A 999 -30.76 19.49 13.25
CA PRO A 999 -31.72 18.57 13.89
C PRO A 999 -32.54 19.23 15.01
N ILE A 1000 -31.96 20.21 15.71
CA ILE A 1000 -32.61 20.94 16.79
C ILE A 1000 -33.60 21.95 16.21
N ALA A 1001 -33.22 22.64 15.13
CA ALA A 1001 -34.12 23.52 14.39
C ALA A 1001 -35.30 22.74 13.78
N GLY A 1002 -35.07 21.54 13.24
CA GLY A 1002 -36.11 20.68 12.67
C GLY A 1002 -37.15 20.23 13.70
N LEU A 1003 -36.71 19.68 14.83
CA LEU A 1003 -37.62 19.30 15.91
C LEU A 1003 -38.33 20.52 16.51
N LYS A 1004 -37.65 21.67 16.67
CA LYS A 1004 -38.27 22.93 17.11
C LYS A 1004 -39.41 23.35 16.19
N GLN A 1005 -39.20 23.29 14.88
CA GLN A 1005 -40.24 23.61 13.90
C GLN A 1005 -41.47 22.72 14.08
N HIS A 1006 -41.28 21.40 14.21
CA HIS A 1006 -42.39 20.47 14.50
C HIS A 1006 -43.10 20.75 15.83
N ILE A 1007 -42.37 21.06 16.91
CA ILE A 1007 -42.96 21.37 18.21
C ILE A 1007 -43.85 22.62 18.16
N LEU A 1008 -43.44 23.64 17.39
CA LEU A 1008 -44.19 24.88 17.19
C LEU A 1008 -45.41 24.66 16.28
N ASP A 1009 -45.20 24.07 15.09
CA ASP A 1009 -46.25 23.88 14.08
C ASP A 1009 -47.36 22.95 14.54
N TRP A 1010 -47.04 21.98 15.41
CA TRP A 1010 -48.01 21.04 15.99
C TRP A 1010 -48.62 21.55 17.31
N GLY A 1011 -48.24 22.74 17.81
CA GLY A 1011 -48.75 23.28 19.07
C GLY A 1011 -48.37 22.48 20.32
N VAL A 1012 -47.23 21.78 20.27
CA VAL A 1012 -46.71 20.93 21.36
C VAL A 1012 -46.11 21.77 22.50
N ALA A 1013 -45.49 22.90 22.17
CA ALA A 1013 -44.98 23.90 23.12
C ALA A 1013 -45.00 25.29 22.47
N GLN A 1014 -45.09 26.35 23.29
CA GLN A 1014 -44.92 27.72 22.83
C GLN A 1014 -43.43 28.08 22.66
N GLU A 1015 -43.15 29.07 21.81
CA GLU A 1015 -41.79 29.55 21.54
C GLU A 1015 -41.04 30.02 22.81
N ASP A 1016 -41.76 30.53 23.81
CA ASP A 1016 -41.17 30.93 25.10
C ASP A 1016 -40.92 29.75 26.06
N GLU A 1017 -41.65 28.63 25.94
CA GLU A 1017 -41.28 27.36 26.62
C GLU A 1017 -39.95 26.84 26.06
N LEU A 1018 -39.78 26.86 24.74
CA LEU A 1018 -38.55 26.40 24.09
C LEU A 1018 -37.34 27.29 24.46
N LYS A 1019 -37.52 28.61 24.55
CA LYS A 1019 -36.48 29.52 25.07
C LYS A 1019 -36.14 29.26 26.54
N ALA A 1020 -37.11 28.82 27.35
CA ALA A 1020 -36.85 28.44 28.73
C ALA A 1020 -35.98 27.18 28.79
N ILE A 1021 -36.29 26.16 27.99
CA ILE A 1021 -35.48 24.93 27.85
C ILE A 1021 -34.06 25.27 27.33
N ASP A 1022 -33.93 26.10 26.30
CA ASP A 1022 -32.63 26.54 25.76
C ASP A 1022 -31.76 27.23 26.84
N LYS A 1023 -32.40 28.04 27.70
CA LYS A 1023 -31.75 28.77 28.79
C LYS A 1023 -31.38 27.84 29.95
N GLU A 1024 -32.26 26.91 30.32
CA GLU A 1024 -32.03 25.90 31.36
C GLU A 1024 -30.87 24.97 30.99
N ALA A 1025 -30.93 24.33 29.82
CA ALA A 1025 -29.88 23.45 29.32
C ALA A 1025 -28.51 24.15 29.24
N ARG A 1026 -28.48 25.42 28.81
CA ARG A 1026 -27.27 26.25 28.84
C ARG A 1026 -26.80 26.57 30.26
N SER A 1027 -27.69 26.83 31.20
CA SER A 1027 -27.34 27.12 32.60
C SER A 1027 -26.73 25.87 33.24
N HIS A 1028 -27.42 24.73 33.13
CA HIS A 1028 -26.98 23.43 33.64
C HIS A 1028 -25.60 23.03 33.09
N VAL A 1029 -25.38 23.12 31.77
CA VAL A 1029 -24.08 22.79 31.17
C VAL A 1029 -22.97 23.73 31.65
N ASN A 1030 -23.22 25.04 31.81
CA ASN A 1030 -22.20 25.96 32.31
C ASN A 1030 -21.85 25.69 33.79
N GLU A 1031 -22.82 25.35 34.63
CA GLU A 1031 -22.62 24.96 36.03
C GLU A 1031 -21.82 23.66 36.14
N GLU A 1032 -22.22 22.62 35.41
CA GLU A 1032 -21.50 21.33 35.35
C GLU A 1032 -20.07 21.48 34.82
N CYS A 1033 -19.85 22.37 33.84
CA CYS A 1033 -18.50 22.71 33.37
C CYS A 1033 -17.68 23.42 34.45
N ALA A 1034 -18.25 24.37 35.18
CA ALA A 1034 -17.54 25.07 36.26
C ALA A 1034 -17.13 24.12 37.40
N ILE A 1035 -18.01 23.16 37.76
CA ILE A 1035 -17.70 22.08 38.69
C ILE A 1035 -16.55 21.22 38.14
N ALA A 1036 -16.62 20.80 36.86
CA ALA A 1036 -15.58 20.00 36.22
C ALA A 1036 -14.22 20.71 36.09
N GLU A 1037 -14.19 22.03 35.90
CA GLU A 1037 -12.96 22.82 35.90
C GLU A 1037 -12.31 22.93 37.28
N ALA A 1038 -13.10 22.83 38.36
CA ALA A 1038 -12.65 22.88 39.74
C ALA A 1038 -12.20 21.52 40.32
N MET A 1039 -12.56 20.39 39.70
CA MET A 1039 -12.18 19.04 40.15
C MET A 1039 -10.66 18.85 40.27
N ALA A 1040 -10.21 17.99 41.18
CA ALA A 1040 -8.80 17.64 41.31
C ALA A 1040 -8.26 16.90 40.06
N HIS A 1041 -6.98 17.09 39.75
CA HIS A 1041 -6.26 16.19 38.83
C HIS A 1041 -5.97 14.85 39.54
N PRO A 1042 -5.87 13.72 38.80
CA PRO A 1042 -5.34 12.49 39.37
C PRO A 1042 -3.87 12.68 39.80
N GLU A 1043 -3.43 11.94 40.82
CA GLU A 1043 -2.05 12.03 41.29
C GLU A 1043 -1.06 11.59 40.19
N ALA A 1044 0.08 12.28 40.10
CA ALA A 1044 1.11 12.00 39.10
C ALA A 1044 2.04 10.83 39.51
N THR A 1045 1.47 9.72 40.00
CA THR A 1045 2.23 8.54 40.44
C THR A 1045 2.08 7.37 39.46
N PRO A 1046 3.10 6.50 39.29
CA PRO A 1046 3.00 5.35 38.39
C PRO A 1046 1.85 4.39 38.73
N LYS A 1047 1.49 4.25 40.02
CA LYS A 1047 0.39 3.40 40.49
C LYS A 1047 -0.94 3.75 39.82
N ILE A 1048 -1.23 5.04 39.66
CA ILE A 1048 -2.48 5.56 39.08
C ILE A 1048 -2.71 5.05 37.65
N LEU A 1049 -1.64 4.74 36.91
CA LEU A 1049 -1.71 4.16 35.55
C LEU A 1049 -2.18 2.69 35.54
N PHE A 1050 -2.04 1.98 36.66
CA PHE A 1050 -2.39 0.56 36.81
C PHE A 1050 -3.70 0.33 37.58
N GLU A 1051 -4.23 1.35 38.24
CA GLU A 1051 -5.57 1.36 38.81
C GLU A 1051 -6.66 1.29 37.71
N ASP A 1052 -7.79 0.68 38.03
CA ASP A 1052 -9.03 0.65 37.22
C ASP A 1052 -8.94 -0.04 35.84
N ILE A 1053 -7.89 -0.85 35.59
CA ILE A 1053 -7.72 -1.61 34.33
C ILE A 1053 -8.65 -2.84 34.25
N TYR A 1054 -9.01 -3.42 35.39
CA TYR A 1054 -9.89 -4.59 35.50
C TYR A 1054 -11.12 -4.26 36.36
N VAL A 1055 -12.17 -5.08 36.25
CA VAL A 1055 -13.33 -4.98 37.14
C VAL A 1055 -12.90 -5.46 38.53
N PRO A 1056 -13.28 -4.77 39.63
CA PRO A 1056 -12.93 -5.21 40.98
C PRO A 1056 -13.28 -6.67 41.26
N GLY A 1057 -12.29 -7.48 41.64
CA GLY A 1057 -12.40 -8.93 41.83
C GLY A 1057 -12.14 -9.77 40.58
N SER A 1058 -11.70 -9.17 39.47
CA SER A 1058 -11.28 -9.87 38.24
C SER A 1058 -9.81 -9.60 37.85
N GLU A 1059 -9.01 -9.09 38.78
CA GLU A 1059 -7.60 -8.77 38.58
C GLU A 1059 -6.76 -10.04 38.35
N PRO A 1060 -5.86 -10.05 37.35
CA PRO A 1060 -4.82 -11.08 37.27
C PRO A 1060 -3.78 -10.85 38.38
N GLN A 1061 -3.01 -11.88 38.75
CA GLN A 1061 -1.94 -11.78 39.76
C GLN A 1061 -0.95 -10.62 39.50
N PHE A 1062 -0.71 -10.29 38.22
CA PHE A 1062 0.06 -9.13 37.82
C PHE A 1062 -0.40 -8.57 36.48
N ILE A 1063 -0.24 -7.25 36.31
CA ILE A 1063 -0.32 -6.57 35.03
C ILE A 1063 1.09 -6.57 34.42
N ARG A 1064 1.19 -6.98 33.15
CA ARG A 1064 2.46 -7.02 32.43
C ARG A 1064 2.94 -5.60 32.10
N GLY A 1065 4.18 -5.27 32.45
CA GLY A 1065 4.85 -4.04 32.07
C GLY A 1065 5.30 -4.02 30.60
N ARG A 1066 5.96 -2.94 30.16
CA ARG A 1066 6.59 -2.91 28.82
C ARG A 1066 7.83 -3.81 28.80
N THR A 1067 8.53 -3.86 29.93
CA THR A 1067 9.61 -4.79 30.27
C THR A 1067 9.17 -5.73 31.41
N LEU A 1068 9.98 -6.74 31.75
CA LEU A 1068 9.65 -7.71 32.82
C LEU A 1068 9.75 -7.08 34.22
N ASP A 1069 10.66 -6.14 34.37
CA ASP A 1069 10.91 -5.27 35.52
C ASP A 1069 9.82 -4.21 35.75
N GLU A 1070 8.99 -3.92 34.74
CA GLU A 1070 7.82 -3.03 34.85
C GLU A 1070 6.51 -3.75 35.22
N ASN A 1071 6.54 -5.06 35.53
CA ASN A 1071 5.33 -5.79 35.94
C ASN A 1071 4.76 -5.24 37.25
N PHE A 1072 3.50 -4.81 37.22
CA PHE A 1072 2.77 -4.35 38.41
C PHE A 1072 2.02 -5.53 39.04
N TYR A 1073 2.39 -5.90 40.27
CA TYR A 1073 1.73 -6.97 41.02
C TYR A 1073 0.62 -6.37 41.90
N PHE A 1074 -0.54 -7.03 41.96
CA PHE A 1074 -1.54 -6.72 42.96
C PHE A 1074 -1.13 -7.42 44.27
N ASN A 1075 -0.97 -6.63 45.34
CA ASN A 1075 -0.63 -7.11 46.69
C ASN A 1075 -1.89 -7.46 47.49
#